data_AF-A0A2V7R8L2-F1
#
_entry.id   AF-A0A2V7R8L2-F1
#
_cell.length_a   1.000
_cell.length_b   1.000
_cell.length_c   1.000
_cell.angle_alpha   90.00
_cell.angle_beta   90.00
_cell.angle_gamma   90.00
#
_symmetry.space_group_name_H-M   'P 1'
#
loop_
_entity.id
_entity.type
_entity.pdbx_description
1 polymer ?
#
loop_
_entity_poly.entity_id
_entity_poly.type
_entity_poly.pdbx_seq_one_letter_code
_entity_poly.pdbx_strand_id
1 'polypeptide(L)'
;MSCSKPRQTRFVSSVLLLAALLAARPVLAQQGAAADETTVGVLAGLLAAADARRFDLAALREGLSHANPAVRRQAALAAGRIGDAAAIDLLLPVLNDSMPTVQAAVAFALGLLKDARAIPLLLEKIRAVSSTEQAAPQLEAVTAIAKIGGDAGARALIDILASGSPGSATPVVNAALLESWRLGTARAPVAELVRFTDAVDAATRWRALFSLARLRAAPGAAPLIRALSDPDAQTRTVAARGIGKALLDSARLDPRGAVAGLRRLLNDPDAHIRINALRALASFRDSTVAGAIVPLVADRDIGVAVQAETTLGVVRGSAALAALRPRLTSSVFALKRQALIAVAQADSSTGVAAAVAVGNDGDWRWRLVAAEAFDAARARDRLEGQLTDPDGRVVARALQALQRIVPPPEDSALLARARVLLRHSDPAVRSVAAELLARHPTEDDVDLLVTAYDRADRDPFNDARLSAVSALGAIAASSPTARLRVVTRFVSATPRPDDYLVRRLAADTLPDTREAWGPVLPIATGRTLADYRDVARRWLAPALAGTNPHVILETDRGTLDIELLAAEAPLTVAVIIDLVNRRYFDGTRWHRVVPNFVVQDGDPRGDGWGGPGFAIRDEINPVRYETGTVGMALSGPNTGGSQYFITHSAQPHLDGIYTIFGRVVGGASGAAVLNAIGQGDRIRSIHR
;
A
#
# COMPACT_ATOMS: atom_id res chain seq x y z
N MET A 1 -71.74 16.72 -31.44
CA MET A 1 -70.91 16.40 -32.63
C MET A 1 -69.65 15.71 -32.14
N SER A 2 -69.29 14.50 -32.52
CA SER A 2 -69.95 13.48 -33.35
C SER A 2 -69.24 12.15 -33.10
N CYS A 3 -70.03 11.09 -32.89
CA CYS A 3 -69.86 9.69 -33.30
C CYS A 3 -68.54 8.94 -33.01
N SER A 4 -68.53 7.65 -32.67
CA SER A 4 -69.55 6.61 -32.58
C SER A 4 -68.89 5.34 -32.01
N LYS A 5 -69.66 4.53 -31.28
CA LYS A 5 -69.37 3.11 -30.96
C LYS A 5 -69.69 2.22 -32.18
N PRO A 6 -69.17 0.97 -32.29
CA PRO A 6 -69.73 -0.23 -31.61
C PRO A 6 -68.62 -1.16 -31.04
N ARG A 7 -68.73 -1.86 -29.89
CA ARG A 7 -69.56 -3.02 -29.45
C ARG A 7 -69.46 -4.29 -30.31
N GLN A 8 -68.86 -5.35 -29.72
CA GLN A 8 -69.36 -6.74 -29.55
C GLN A 8 -68.19 -7.77 -29.59
N THR A 9 -67.78 -8.32 -28.43
CA THR A 9 -68.19 -9.63 -27.84
C THR A 9 -67.78 -10.87 -28.64
N ARG A 10 -66.98 -11.75 -28.02
CA ARG A 10 -67.29 -13.18 -27.88
C ARG A 10 -66.47 -13.84 -26.75
N PHE A 11 -67.23 -14.49 -25.88
CA PHE A 11 -66.87 -15.43 -24.83
C PHE A 11 -66.39 -16.78 -25.42
N VAL A 12 -65.62 -17.54 -24.64
CA VAL A 12 -65.91 -18.91 -24.15
C VAL A 12 -64.62 -19.74 -24.00
N SER A 13 -64.34 -20.08 -22.73
CA SER A 13 -63.80 -21.32 -22.17
C SER A 13 -62.55 -21.99 -22.73
N SER A 14 -61.57 -22.18 -21.85
CA SER A 14 -61.17 -23.53 -21.40
C SER A 14 -60.51 -23.48 -20.04
N VAL A 15 -61.08 -24.28 -19.15
CA VAL A 15 -60.72 -24.56 -17.76
C VAL A 15 -59.49 -25.46 -17.74
N LEU A 16 -58.51 -25.16 -16.87
CA LEU A 16 -57.74 -26.18 -16.15
C LEU A 16 -57.03 -25.54 -14.93
N LEU A 17 -57.17 -26.25 -13.81
CA LEU A 17 -56.67 -25.98 -12.47
C LEU A 17 -55.34 -25.21 -12.39
N LEU A 18 -55.29 -24.19 -11.53
CA LEU A 18 -54.06 -23.87 -10.78
C LEU A 18 -54.40 -23.68 -9.31
N ALA A 19 -54.67 -24.81 -8.64
CA ALA A 19 -54.54 -24.92 -7.20
C ALA A 19 -53.05 -25.04 -6.86
N ALA A 20 -52.64 -24.32 -5.83
CA ALA A 20 -51.50 -24.61 -4.96
C ALA A 20 -50.20 -25.08 -5.65
N LEU A 21 -49.30 -24.14 -5.89
CA LEU A 21 -47.85 -24.35 -5.71
C LEU A 21 -47.23 -22.99 -5.38
N LEU A 22 -47.38 -22.62 -4.10
CA LEU A 22 -46.30 -21.99 -3.32
C LEU A 22 -45.08 -22.90 -3.46
N ALA A 23 -44.39 -22.81 -4.60
CA ALA A 23 -43.13 -23.48 -4.82
C ALA A 23 -42.08 -22.68 -4.04
N ALA A 24 -41.85 -23.17 -2.83
CA ALA A 24 -40.62 -23.11 -2.08
C ALA A 24 -39.53 -22.28 -2.78
N ARG A 25 -39.29 -21.06 -2.28
CA ARG A 25 -37.90 -20.62 -2.17
C ARG A 25 -37.19 -21.76 -1.45
N PRO A 26 -36.11 -22.35 -1.98
CA PRO A 26 -35.26 -23.10 -1.10
C PRO A 26 -34.71 -22.04 -0.15
N VAL A 27 -35.28 -21.98 1.05
CA VAL A 27 -34.48 -21.77 2.24
C VAL A 27 -33.48 -22.93 2.17
N LEU A 28 -32.39 -22.74 1.41
CA LEU A 28 -31.16 -23.40 1.73
C LEU A 28 -30.78 -22.82 3.08
N ALA A 29 -31.35 -23.39 4.12
CA ALA A 29 -30.58 -23.76 5.28
C ALA A 29 -29.49 -24.71 4.78
N GLN A 30 -28.49 -24.18 4.06
CA GLN A 30 -27.16 -24.74 4.18
C GLN A 30 -26.73 -24.34 5.59
N GLN A 31 -27.08 -25.18 6.56
CA GLN A 31 -26.08 -25.57 7.53
C GLN A 31 -24.87 -25.95 6.68
N GLY A 32 -23.92 -25.01 6.55
CA GLY A 32 -22.74 -25.20 5.71
C GLY A 32 -22.17 -26.56 6.07
N ALA A 33 -22.06 -27.45 5.09
CA ALA A 33 -21.43 -28.75 5.32
C ALA A 33 -20.09 -28.44 5.98
N ALA A 34 -19.97 -28.80 7.26
CA ALA A 34 -18.77 -28.53 8.03
C ALA A 34 -17.61 -29.06 7.19
N ALA A 35 -16.63 -28.20 6.90
CA ALA A 35 -15.50 -28.59 6.08
C ALA A 35 -14.91 -29.87 6.67
N ASP A 36 -14.72 -30.88 5.82
CA ASP A 36 -14.17 -32.16 6.24
C ASP A 36 -12.89 -31.93 7.07
N GLU A 37 -12.82 -32.56 8.25
CA GLU A 37 -11.73 -32.33 9.21
C GLU A 37 -10.36 -32.73 8.64
N THR A 38 -10.33 -33.65 7.66
CA THR A 38 -9.10 -33.97 6.92
C THR A 38 -8.64 -32.75 6.13
N THR A 39 -9.54 -32.15 5.34
CA THR A 39 -9.28 -30.91 4.59
C THR A 39 -8.86 -29.76 5.52
N VAL A 40 -9.52 -29.58 6.67
CA VAL A 40 -9.14 -28.57 7.68
C VAL A 40 -7.73 -28.82 8.20
N GLY A 41 -7.36 -30.09 8.42
CA GLY A 41 -6.01 -30.50 8.82
C GLY A 41 -4.93 -30.09 7.81
N VAL A 42 -5.16 -30.36 6.52
CA VAL A 42 -4.23 -29.98 5.44
C VAL A 42 -4.07 -28.46 5.37
N LEU A 43 -5.19 -27.73 5.36
CA LEU A 43 -5.18 -26.26 5.34
C LEU A 43 -4.44 -25.67 6.55
N ALA A 44 -4.66 -26.22 7.74
CA ALA A 44 -3.95 -25.80 8.95
C ALA A 44 -2.44 -26.01 8.87
N GLY A 45 -2.00 -27.15 8.29
CA GLY A 45 -0.58 -27.42 8.04
C GLY A 45 0.06 -26.39 7.09
N LEU A 46 -0.64 -26.06 6.00
CA LEU A 46 -0.19 -25.05 5.04
C LEU A 46 -0.10 -23.65 5.68
N LEU A 47 -1.09 -23.26 6.50
CA LEU A 47 -1.07 -22.00 7.24
C LEU A 47 0.09 -21.95 8.23
N ALA A 48 0.32 -23.02 8.99
CA ALA A 48 1.41 -23.11 9.95
C ALA A 48 2.79 -22.99 9.28
N ALA A 49 2.99 -23.67 8.16
CA ALA A 49 4.22 -23.60 7.37
C ALA A 49 4.46 -22.19 6.80
N ALA A 50 3.42 -21.58 6.22
CA ALA A 50 3.50 -20.24 5.64
C ALA A 50 3.75 -19.15 6.71
N ASP A 51 3.07 -19.22 7.86
CA ASP A 51 3.22 -18.25 8.96
C ASP A 51 4.61 -18.34 9.61
N ALA A 52 5.12 -19.56 9.76
CA ALA A 52 6.47 -19.81 10.28
C ALA A 52 7.57 -19.57 9.24
N ARG A 53 7.23 -19.30 7.98
CA ARG A 53 8.18 -19.28 6.84
C ARG A 53 9.07 -20.52 6.83
N ARG A 54 8.47 -21.68 7.10
CA ARG A 54 9.17 -22.97 7.23
C ARG A 54 8.81 -23.84 6.04
N PHE A 55 9.81 -24.23 5.26
CA PHE A 55 9.61 -25.21 4.20
C PHE A 55 9.21 -26.57 4.80
N ASP A 56 8.02 -27.04 4.44
CA ASP A 56 7.47 -28.32 4.87
C ASP A 56 7.09 -29.13 3.64
N LEU A 57 7.99 -30.02 3.23
CA LEU A 57 7.85 -30.82 2.02
C LEU A 57 6.59 -31.70 2.06
N ALA A 58 6.27 -32.27 3.22
CA ALA A 58 5.14 -33.18 3.36
C ALA A 58 3.83 -32.40 3.21
N ALA A 59 3.67 -31.30 3.97
CA ALA A 59 2.48 -30.47 3.90
C ALA A 59 2.26 -29.88 2.50
N LEU A 60 3.32 -29.40 1.85
CA LEU A 60 3.23 -28.85 0.49
C LEU A 60 2.86 -29.92 -0.55
N ARG A 61 3.44 -31.12 -0.49
CA ARG A 61 3.10 -32.23 -1.41
C ARG A 61 1.67 -32.71 -1.22
N GLU A 62 1.24 -32.86 0.02
CA GLU A 62 -0.14 -33.23 0.35
C GLU A 62 -1.12 -32.17 -0.18
N GLY A 63 -0.84 -30.90 0.09
CA GLY A 63 -1.68 -29.78 -0.37
C GLY A 63 -1.73 -29.65 -1.90
N LEU A 64 -0.59 -29.76 -2.59
CA LEU A 64 -0.49 -29.65 -4.06
C LEU A 64 -1.07 -30.86 -4.80
N SER A 65 -1.22 -32.02 -4.16
CA SER A 65 -1.85 -33.20 -4.75
C SER A 65 -3.30 -33.42 -4.31
N HIS A 66 -3.85 -32.51 -3.50
CA HIS A 66 -5.17 -32.64 -2.92
C HIS A 66 -6.29 -32.67 -3.98
N ALA A 67 -7.33 -33.50 -3.75
CA ALA A 67 -8.45 -33.65 -4.69
C ALA A 67 -9.21 -32.34 -4.95
N ASN A 68 -9.41 -31.54 -3.89
CA ASN A 68 -10.03 -30.22 -3.98
C ASN A 68 -9.05 -29.16 -4.57
N PRO A 69 -9.35 -28.55 -5.73
CA PRO A 69 -8.49 -27.53 -6.35
C PRO A 69 -8.32 -26.28 -5.48
N ALA A 70 -9.27 -25.94 -4.61
CA ALA A 70 -9.14 -24.81 -3.70
C ALA A 70 -7.99 -25.03 -2.69
N VAL A 71 -7.77 -26.28 -2.25
CA VAL A 71 -6.65 -26.64 -1.38
C VAL A 71 -5.32 -26.59 -2.14
N ARG A 72 -5.28 -27.11 -3.38
CA ARG A 72 -4.09 -27.01 -4.25
C ARG A 72 -3.68 -25.56 -4.50
N ARG A 73 -4.66 -24.68 -4.72
CA ARG A 73 -4.45 -23.23 -4.82
C ARG A 73 -3.81 -22.67 -3.54
N GLN A 74 -4.33 -23.01 -2.36
CA GLN A 74 -3.75 -22.58 -1.08
C GLN A 74 -2.32 -23.10 -0.89
N ALA A 75 -2.04 -24.35 -1.29
CA ALA A 75 -0.71 -24.92 -1.23
C ALA A 75 0.29 -24.18 -2.12
N ALA A 76 -0.12 -23.80 -3.35
CA ALA A 76 0.70 -22.98 -4.24
C ALA A 76 0.99 -21.59 -3.64
N LEU A 77 -0.02 -20.91 -3.09
CA LEU A 77 0.16 -19.62 -2.42
C LEU A 77 1.10 -19.75 -1.19
N ALA A 78 0.92 -20.79 -0.37
CA ALA A 78 1.77 -21.07 0.78
C ALA A 78 3.22 -21.28 0.35
N ALA A 79 3.47 -22.08 -0.69
CA ALA A 79 4.80 -22.32 -1.24
C ALA A 79 5.51 -21.01 -1.65
N GLY A 80 4.82 -20.14 -2.39
CA GLY A 80 5.37 -18.83 -2.78
C GLY A 80 5.62 -17.89 -1.59
N ARG A 81 4.75 -17.92 -0.57
CA ARG A 81 4.87 -17.10 0.65
C ARG A 81 5.97 -17.58 1.60
N ILE A 82 6.24 -18.88 1.66
CA ILE A 82 7.37 -19.45 2.41
C ILE A 82 8.69 -18.88 1.87
N GLY A 83 8.79 -18.74 0.54
CA GLY A 83 9.95 -18.09 -0.09
C GLY A 83 11.18 -18.98 -0.24
N ASP A 84 11.05 -20.28 0.00
CA ASP A 84 12.15 -21.25 -0.11
C ASP A 84 12.31 -21.71 -1.57
N ALA A 85 13.55 -21.69 -2.09
CA ALA A 85 13.85 -22.06 -3.46
C ALA A 85 13.52 -23.54 -3.79
N ALA A 86 13.50 -24.43 -2.79
CA ALA A 86 13.10 -25.83 -2.96
C ALA A 86 11.64 -25.98 -3.40
N ALA A 87 10.80 -24.95 -3.20
CA ALA A 87 9.42 -24.95 -3.67
C ALA A 87 9.31 -24.89 -5.20
N ILE A 88 10.33 -24.41 -5.91
CA ILE A 88 10.31 -24.32 -7.38
C ILE A 88 10.05 -25.70 -7.99
N ASP A 89 10.79 -26.71 -7.56
CA ASP A 89 10.70 -28.05 -8.14
C ASP A 89 9.33 -28.72 -7.86
N LEU A 90 8.63 -28.29 -6.81
CA LEU A 90 7.25 -28.70 -6.52
C LEU A 90 6.22 -27.98 -7.38
N LEU A 91 6.46 -26.71 -7.73
CA LEU A 91 5.51 -25.84 -8.41
C LEU A 91 5.53 -26.00 -9.93
N LEU A 92 6.70 -26.22 -10.55
CA LEU A 92 6.82 -26.31 -12.01
C LEU A 92 5.89 -27.37 -12.62
N PRO A 93 5.75 -28.60 -12.08
CA PRO A 93 4.80 -29.59 -12.62
C PRO A 93 3.32 -29.16 -12.49
N VAL A 94 2.99 -28.38 -11.44
CA VAL A 94 1.61 -27.95 -11.13
C VAL A 94 1.19 -26.74 -11.97
N LEU A 95 2.09 -26.13 -12.75
CA LEU A 95 1.75 -25.05 -13.68
C LEU A 95 0.72 -25.51 -14.74
N ASN A 96 0.64 -26.81 -15.00
CA ASN A 96 -0.32 -27.45 -15.90
C ASN A 96 -1.47 -28.17 -15.17
N ASP A 97 -1.78 -27.78 -13.92
CA ASP A 97 -2.94 -28.27 -13.18
C ASP A 97 -4.23 -28.17 -14.00
N SER A 98 -5.19 -29.08 -13.79
CA SER A 98 -6.47 -29.07 -14.53
C SER A 98 -7.33 -27.83 -14.26
N MET A 99 -7.14 -27.13 -13.15
CA MET A 99 -7.94 -25.99 -12.75
C MET A 99 -7.22 -24.64 -13.00
N PRO A 100 -7.77 -23.71 -13.81
CA PRO A 100 -7.15 -22.42 -14.10
C PRO A 100 -6.79 -21.58 -12.87
N THR A 101 -7.59 -21.64 -11.80
CA THR A 101 -7.29 -20.91 -10.56
C THR A 101 -6.03 -21.41 -9.86
N VAL A 102 -5.73 -22.71 -9.97
CA VAL A 102 -4.50 -23.31 -9.44
C VAL A 102 -3.32 -22.90 -10.31
N GLN A 103 -3.47 -22.99 -11.64
CA GLN A 103 -2.43 -22.57 -12.58
C GLN A 103 -2.00 -21.10 -12.35
N ALA A 104 -2.97 -20.19 -12.16
CA ALA A 104 -2.70 -18.80 -11.85
C ALA A 104 -1.97 -18.64 -10.50
N ALA A 105 -2.41 -19.34 -9.45
CA ALA A 105 -1.74 -19.31 -8.15
C ALA A 105 -0.30 -19.85 -8.20
N VAL A 106 -0.04 -20.87 -9.02
CA VAL A 106 1.31 -21.39 -9.27
C VAL A 106 2.17 -20.35 -9.99
N ALA A 107 1.66 -19.73 -11.06
CA ALA A 107 2.38 -18.65 -11.76
C ALA A 107 2.73 -17.50 -10.80
N PHE A 108 1.76 -17.06 -9.98
CA PHE A 108 1.97 -16.05 -8.97
C PHE A 108 3.05 -16.44 -7.95
N ALA A 109 3.01 -17.68 -7.45
CA ALA A 109 3.99 -18.20 -6.50
C ALA A 109 5.40 -18.25 -7.09
N LEU A 110 5.56 -18.68 -8.35
CA LEU A 110 6.84 -18.64 -9.07
C LEU A 110 7.36 -17.18 -9.19
N GLY A 111 6.46 -16.22 -9.43
CA GLY A 111 6.78 -14.79 -9.43
C GLY A 111 7.23 -14.24 -8.06
N LEU A 112 6.80 -14.84 -6.95
CA LEU A 112 7.30 -14.50 -5.60
C LEU A 112 8.69 -15.09 -5.34
N LEU A 113 8.94 -16.30 -5.82
CA LEU A 113 10.22 -17.01 -5.64
C LEU A 113 11.35 -16.45 -6.53
N LYS A 114 10.99 -15.78 -7.64
CA LYS A 114 11.92 -15.06 -8.53
C LYS A 114 13.03 -15.92 -9.15
N ASP A 115 12.77 -17.21 -9.36
CA ASP A 115 13.71 -18.11 -10.04
C ASP A 115 13.53 -18.05 -11.56
N ALA A 116 14.60 -17.72 -12.28
CA ALA A 116 14.61 -17.60 -13.75
C ALA A 116 14.32 -18.93 -14.47
N ARG A 117 14.51 -20.08 -13.82
CA ARG A 117 14.16 -21.41 -14.37
C ARG A 117 12.68 -21.54 -14.72
N ALA A 118 11.81 -20.74 -14.12
CA ALA A 118 10.38 -20.74 -14.41
C ALA A 118 10.01 -20.06 -15.75
N ILE A 119 10.84 -19.13 -16.26
CA ILE A 119 10.48 -18.29 -17.42
C ILE A 119 10.12 -19.11 -18.67
N PRO A 120 10.88 -20.14 -19.09
CA PRO A 120 10.53 -20.93 -20.27
C PRO A 120 9.14 -21.56 -20.16
N LEU A 121 8.81 -22.17 -19.01
CA LEU A 121 7.50 -22.80 -18.80
C LEU A 121 6.36 -21.78 -18.71
N LEU A 122 6.62 -20.59 -18.16
CA LEU A 122 5.65 -19.49 -18.16
C LEU A 122 5.37 -18.98 -19.59
N LEU A 123 6.38 -18.93 -20.46
CA LEU A 123 6.20 -18.59 -21.87
C LEU A 123 5.44 -19.68 -22.63
N GLU A 124 5.74 -20.96 -22.39
CA GLU A 124 4.96 -22.08 -22.92
C GLU A 124 3.49 -21.98 -22.50
N LYS A 125 3.23 -21.64 -21.22
CA LYS A 125 1.87 -21.44 -20.69
C LYS A 125 1.09 -20.37 -21.45
N ILE A 126 1.76 -19.27 -21.80
CA ILE A 126 1.19 -18.16 -22.58
C ILE A 126 0.90 -18.61 -24.02
N ARG A 127 1.80 -19.36 -24.65
CA ARG A 127 1.72 -19.79 -26.05
C ARG A 127 0.78 -20.97 -26.28
N ALA A 128 0.44 -21.72 -25.23
CA ALA A 128 -0.39 -22.92 -25.30
C ALA A 128 -1.87 -22.67 -25.67
N VAL A 129 -2.34 -21.41 -25.59
CA VAL A 129 -3.74 -21.05 -25.88
C VAL A 129 -3.79 -19.89 -26.88
N SER A 130 -4.88 -19.82 -27.65
CA SER A 130 -5.10 -18.71 -28.58
C SER A 130 -5.33 -17.39 -27.83
N SER A 131 -5.17 -16.25 -28.51
CA SER A 131 -5.35 -14.92 -27.90
C SER A 131 -6.75 -14.69 -27.32
N THR A 132 -7.77 -15.34 -27.88
CA THR A 132 -9.16 -15.27 -27.42
C THR A 132 -9.45 -16.12 -26.18
N GLU A 133 -8.60 -17.12 -25.89
CA GLU A 133 -8.74 -18.03 -24.76
C GLU A 133 -7.85 -17.65 -23.57
N GLN A 134 -7.00 -16.64 -23.74
CA GLN A 134 -6.12 -16.15 -22.68
C GLN A 134 -6.92 -15.61 -21.49
N ALA A 135 -6.64 -16.16 -20.31
CA ALA A 135 -7.33 -15.84 -19.07
C ALA A 135 -6.32 -15.69 -17.91
N ALA A 136 -6.81 -15.71 -16.67
CA ALA A 136 -6.02 -15.49 -15.46
C ALA A 136 -4.66 -16.23 -15.42
N PRO A 137 -4.52 -17.51 -15.85
CA PRO A 137 -3.22 -18.19 -15.85
C PRO A 137 -2.17 -17.49 -16.71
N GLN A 138 -2.54 -17.05 -17.92
CA GLN A 138 -1.62 -16.40 -18.84
C GLN A 138 -1.28 -14.97 -18.39
N LEU A 139 -2.27 -14.23 -17.88
CA LEU A 139 -2.05 -12.88 -17.34
C LEU A 139 -1.11 -12.92 -16.11
N GLU A 140 -1.31 -13.91 -15.24
CA GLU A 140 -0.45 -14.08 -14.07
C GLU A 140 0.95 -14.60 -14.45
N ALA A 141 1.07 -15.42 -15.51
CA ALA A 141 2.37 -15.80 -16.06
C ALA A 141 3.18 -14.58 -16.54
N VAL A 142 2.53 -13.60 -17.18
CA VAL A 142 3.18 -12.33 -17.55
C VAL A 142 3.63 -11.55 -16.32
N THR A 143 2.78 -11.47 -15.29
CA THR A 143 3.12 -10.82 -14.01
C THR A 143 4.32 -11.51 -13.35
N ALA A 144 4.33 -12.84 -13.34
CA ALA A 144 5.42 -13.64 -12.79
C ALA A 144 6.74 -13.39 -13.53
N ILE A 145 6.74 -13.38 -14.87
CA ILE A 145 7.90 -13.04 -15.69
C ILE A 145 8.43 -11.64 -15.33
N ALA A 146 7.56 -10.64 -15.19
CA ALA A 146 7.94 -9.29 -14.81
C ALA A 146 8.52 -9.20 -13.38
N LYS A 147 8.01 -10.01 -12.44
CA LYS A 147 8.49 -10.08 -11.05
C LYS A 147 9.81 -10.84 -10.90
N ILE A 148 10.01 -11.90 -11.67
CA ILE A 148 11.30 -12.61 -11.77
C ILE A 148 12.35 -11.62 -12.31
N GLY A 149 12.00 -10.88 -13.37
CA GLY A 149 12.83 -9.81 -13.90
C GLY A 149 14.16 -10.29 -14.48
N GLY A 150 15.21 -9.48 -14.31
CA GLY A 150 16.51 -9.70 -14.94
C GLY A 150 16.46 -9.62 -16.48
N ASP A 151 17.55 -9.99 -17.14
CA ASP A 151 17.65 -9.90 -18.61
C ASP A 151 16.80 -10.97 -19.31
N ALA A 152 16.53 -12.10 -18.62
CA ALA A 152 15.62 -13.13 -19.11
C ALA A 152 14.17 -12.64 -19.09
N GLY A 153 13.71 -12.03 -17.98
CA GLY A 153 12.37 -11.46 -17.89
C GLY A 153 12.16 -10.30 -18.87
N ALA A 154 13.18 -9.45 -19.05
CA ALA A 154 13.14 -8.37 -20.03
C ALA A 154 12.97 -8.88 -21.47
N ARG A 155 13.78 -9.87 -21.89
CA ARG A 155 13.63 -10.50 -23.21
C ARG A 155 12.25 -11.14 -23.40
N ALA A 156 11.77 -11.87 -22.39
CA ALA A 156 10.44 -12.48 -22.43
C ALA A 156 9.31 -11.45 -22.61
N LEU A 157 9.36 -10.30 -21.92
CA LEU A 157 8.37 -9.24 -22.13
C LEU A 157 8.50 -8.58 -23.51
N ILE A 158 9.72 -8.37 -24.02
CA ILE A 158 9.93 -7.87 -25.39
C ILE A 158 9.28 -8.81 -26.40
N ASP A 159 9.50 -10.11 -26.29
CA ASP A 159 8.91 -11.12 -27.18
C ASP A 159 7.38 -11.10 -27.14
N ILE A 160 6.79 -10.98 -25.94
CA ILE A 160 5.34 -10.86 -25.77
C ILE A 160 4.82 -9.59 -26.44
N LEU A 161 5.45 -8.44 -26.20
CA LEU A 161 5.04 -7.16 -26.79
C LEU A 161 5.20 -7.14 -28.32
N ALA A 162 6.24 -7.81 -28.85
CA ALA A 162 6.47 -7.95 -30.28
C ALA A 162 5.39 -8.78 -31.00
N SER A 163 4.69 -9.66 -30.28
CA SER A 163 3.58 -10.46 -30.83
C SER A 163 2.29 -9.67 -31.08
N GLY A 164 2.18 -8.46 -30.51
CA GLY A 164 1.02 -7.58 -30.66
C GLY A 164 1.26 -6.36 -31.53
N SER A 165 0.18 -5.65 -31.87
CA SER A 165 0.26 -4.35 -32.52
C SER A 165 -0.70 -3.34 -31.87
N PRO A 166 -0.50 -2.03 -32.04
CA PRO A 166 -1.37 -1.01 -31.45
C PRO A 166 -2.84 -1.08 -31.88
N GLY A 167 -3.14 -1.77 -33.00
CA GLY A 167 -4.51 -2.03 -33.45
C GLY A 167 -5.08 -3.37 -33.01
N SER A 168 -4.27 -4.26 -32.42
CA SER A 168 -4.66 -5.61 -32.02
C SER A 168 -3.78 -6.10 -30.87
N ALA A 169 -4.00 -5.54 -29.67
CA ALA A 169 -3.32 -5.97 -28.45
C ALA A 169 -4.12 -7.09 -27.78
N THR A 170 -3.47 -8.24 -27.57
CA THR A 170 -4.07 -9.39 -26.87
C THR A 170 -4.09 -9.15 -25.34
N PRO A 171 -4.86 -9.93 -24.56
CA PRO A 171 -4.84 -9.84 -23.10
C PRO A 171 -3.43 -9.93 -22.49
N VAL A 172 -2.56 -10.82 -23.00
CA VAL A 172 -1.18 -10.94 -22.51
C VAL A 172 -0.29 -9.78 -22.93
N VAL A 173 -0.50 -9.19 -24.11
CA VAL A 173 0.18 -7.95 -24.51
C VAL A 173 -0.21 -6.81 -23.57
N ASN A 174 -1.50 -6.68 -23.26
CA ASN A 174 -1.98 -5.71 -22.28
C ASN A 174 -1.38 -5.92 -20.89
N ALA A 175 -1.32 -7.16 -20.40
CA ALA A 175 -0.63 -7.48 -19.16
C ALA A 175 0.86 -7.08 -19.22
N ALA A 176 1.56 -7.37 -20.33
CA ALA A 176 2.97 -7.04 -20.48
C ALA A 176 3.22 -5.52 -20.51
N LEU A 177 2.33 -4.75 -21.17
CA LEU A 177 2.37 -3.29 -21.15
C LEU A 177 2.25 -2.74 -19.73
N LEU A 178 1.34 -3.30 -18.92
CA LEU A 178 1.12 -2.87 -17.55
C LEU A 178 2.25 -3.28 -16.60
N GLU A 179 2.84 -4.47 -16.76
CA GLU A 179 3.80 -5.02 -15.80
C GLU A 179 5.26 -4.62 -16.11
N SER A 180 5.54 -4.07 -17.30
CA SER A 180 6.89 -3.70 -17.77
C SER A 180 7.66 -2.74 -16.86
N TRP A 181 6.99 -1.87 -16.08
CA TRP A 181 7.67 -0.97 -15.14
C TRP A 181 8.46 -1.70 -14.05
N ARG A 182 8.10 -2.95 -13.72
CA ARG A 182 8.77 -3.74 -12.68
C ARG A 182 10.24 -4.04 -13.01
N LEU A 183 10.59 -4.03 -14.29
CA LEU A 183 11.97 -4.25 -14.76
C LEU A 183 12.91 -3.08 -14.44
N GLY A 184 12.37 -1.92 -14.04
CA GLY A 184 13.14 -0.71 -13.80
C GLY A 184 13.66 -0.06 -15.08
N THR A 185 14.25 1.13 -14.95
CA THR A 185 14.66 1.96 -16.08
C THR A 185 15.77 1.34 -16.94
N ALA A 186 16.57 0.45 -16.37
CA ALA A 186 17.69 -0.19 -17.08
C ALA A 186 17.25 -1.31 -18.04
N ARG A 187 16.11 -1.96 -17.78
CA ARG A 187 15.70 -3.18 -18.50
C ARG A 187 14.29 -3.12 -19.10
N ALA A 188 13.50 -2.12 -18.76
CA ALA A 188 12.15 -2.00 -19.31
C ALA A 188 12.17 -1.79 -20.83
N PRO A 189 11.25 -2.43 -21.58
CA PRO A 189 11.17 -2.32 -23.04
C PRO A 189 10.54 -0.99 -23.48
N VAL A 190 11.26 0.12 -23.27
CA VAL A 190 10.73 1.48 -23.47
C VAL A 190 10.32 1.73 -24.92
N ALA A 191 11.07 1.22 -25.90
CA ALA A 191 10.75 1.40 -27.31
C ALA A 191 9.44 0.69 -27.69
N GLU A 192 9.24 -0.51 -27.16
CA GLU A 192 8.02 -1.30 -27.33
C GLU A 192 6.84 -0.61 -26.67
N LEU A 193 7.00 -0.12 -25.43
CA LEU A 193 5.95 0.62 -24.73
C LEU A 193 5.49 1.86 -25.51
N VAL A 194 6.41 2.64 -26.08
CA VAL A 194 6.08 3.84 -26.86
C VAL A 194 5.21 3.51 -28.07
N ARG A 195 5.37 2.34 -28.71
CA ARG A 195 4.55 1.95 -29.87
C ARG A 195 3.06 1.89 -29.55
N PHE A 196 2.69 1.58 -28.30
CA PHE A 196 1.31 1.38 -27.88
C PHE A 196 0.66 2.64 -27.28
N THR A 197 1.37 3.78 -27.20
CA THR A 197 0.83 4.98 -26.55
C THR A 197 -0.31 5.64 -27.32
N ASP A 198 -0.36 5.42 -28.63
CA ASP A 198 -1.41 5.94 -29.53
C ASP A 198 -2.31 4.80 -30.06
N ALA A 199 -2.40 3.68 -29.33
CA ALA A 199 -3.29 2.56 -29.66
C ALA A 199 -4.77 2.98 -29.75
N VAL A 200 -5.56 2.30 -30.58
CA VAL A 200 -6.99 2.61 -30.75
C VAL A 200 -7.78 2.34 -29.47
N ASP A 201 -7.46 1.22 -28.82
CA ASP A 201 -8.06 0.83 -27.55
C ASP A 201 -7.47 1.63 -26.37
N ALA A 202 -8.35 2.27 -25.60
CA ALA A 202 -7.97 3.05 -24.43
C ALA A 202 -7.31 2.17 -23.35
N ALA A 203 -7.78 0.93 -23.21
CA ALA A 203 -7.24 -0.01 -22.23
C ALA A 203 -5.76 -0.32 -22.50
N THR A 204 -5.39 -0.40 -23.78
CA THR A 204 -4.03 -0.58 -24.27
C THR A 204 -3.19 0.69 -24.06
N ARG A 205 -3.71 1.87 -24.42
CA ARG A 205 -3.01 3.15 -24.26
C ARG A 205 -2.60 3.41 -22.81
N TRP A 206 -3.54 3.34 -21.86
CA TRP A 206 -3.25 3.71 -20.49
C TRP A 206 -2.23 2.78 -19.84
N ARG A 207 -2.21 1.48 -20.19
CA ARG A 207 -1.24 0.51 -19.64
C ARG A 207 0.18 0.80 -20.12
N ALA A 208 0.34 1.10 -21.40
CA ALA A 208 1.63 1.53 -21.95
C ALA A 208 2.12 2.82 -21.28
N LEU A 209 1.23 3.82 -21.19
CA LEU A 209 1.53 5.11 -20.55
C LEU A 209 1.81 4.97 -19.05
N PHE A 210 1.15 4.03 -18.35
CA PHE A 210 1.38 3.77 -16.94
C PHE A 210 2.81 3.31 -16.69
N SER A 211 3.29 2.35 -17.49
CA SER A 211 4.67 1.88 -17.35
C SER A 211 5.68 2.99 -17.66
N LEU A 212 5.46 3.75 -18.74
CA LEU A 212 6.34 4.89 -19.08
C LEU A 212 6.37 5.97 -17.99
N ALA A 213 5.21 6.31 -17.43
CA ALA A 213 5.07 7.25 -16.32
C ALA A 213 5.79 6.77 -15.07
N ARG A 214 5.63 5.48 -14.70
CA ARG A 214 6.23 4.90 -13.50
C ARG A 214 7.75 4.80 -13.60
N LEU A 215 8.26 4.53 -14.80
CA LEU A 215 9.68 4.51 -15.13
C LEU A 215 10.27 5.92 -15.25
N ARG A 216 9.44 6.96 -15.43
CA ARG A 216 9.85 8.31 -15.83
C ARG A 216 10.73 8.27 -17.08
N ALA A 217 10.35 7.44 -18.06
CA ALA A 217 11.11 7.26 -19.28
C ALA A 217 10.99 8.51 -20.16
N ALA A 218 12.12 9.15 -20.51
CA ALA A 218 12.15 10.34 -21.34
C ALA A 218 11.38 10.19 -22.68
N PRO A 219 11.48 9.05 -23.42
CA PRO A 219 10.68 8.84 -24.63
C PRO A 219 9.16 8.85 -24.41
N GLY A 220 8.69 8.58 -23.18
CA GLY A 220 7.28 8.63 -22.82
C GLY A 220 6.74 10.03 -22.55
N ALA A 221 7.60 11.06 -22.43
CA ALA A 221 7.18 12.41 -22.05
C ALA A 221 6.24 13.05 -23.09
N ALA A 222 6.58 13.02 -24.38
CA ALA A 222 5.72 13.57 -25.43
C ALA A 222 4.38 12.82 -25.57
N PRO A 223 4.34 11.47 -25.57
CA PRO A 223 3.09 10.72 -25.48
C PRO A 223 2.22 11.09 -24.27
N LEU A 224 2.80 11.22 -23.08
CA LEU A 224 2.06 11.62 -21.88
C LEU A 224 1.45 13.03 -22.05
N ILE A 225 2.18 13.99 -22.63
CA ILE A 225 1.66 15.34 -22.89
C ILE A 225 0.45 15.30 -23.82
N ARG A 226 0.49 14.50 -24.90
CA ARG A 226 -0.67 14.32 -25.79
C ARG A 226 -1.87 13.71 -25.05
N ALA A 227 -1.60 12.68 -24.24
CA ALA A 227 -2.61 11.95 -23.48
C ALA A 227 -3.34 12.80 -22.41
N LEU A 228 -2.85 14.00 -22.07
CA LEU A 228 -3.59 14.95 -21.24
C LEU A 228 -4.93 15.39 -21.85
N SER A 229 -5.11 15.24 -23.16
CA SER A 229 -6.36 15.58 -23.85
C SER A 229 -7.07 14.34 -24.41
N ASP A 230 -6.72 13.14 -23.93
CA ASP A 230 -7.35 11.89 -24.37
C ASP A 230 -8.84 11.85 -24.00
N PRO A 231 -9.73 11.33 -24.86
CA PRO A 231 -11.15 11.17 -24.50
C PRO A 231 -11.37 10.25 -23.30
N ASP A 232 -10.51 9.25 -23.08
CA ASP A 232 -10.62 8.31 -21.97
C ASP A 232 -10.07 8.89 -20.66
N ALA A 233 -10.87 8.81 -19.59
CA ALA A 233 -10.54 9.38 -18.29
C ALA A 233 -9.35 8.68 -17.61
N GLN A 234 -9.22 7.37 -17.76
CA GLN A 234 -8.11 6.62 -17.17
C GLN A 234 -6.78 6.97 -17.83
N THR A 235 -6.79 7.16 -19.14
CA THR A 235 -5.65 7.63 -19.92
C THR A 235 -5.22 9.04 -19.47
N ARG A 236 -6.17 9.98 -19.33
CA ARG A 236 -5.87 11.31 -18.77
C ARG A 236 -5.33 11.24 -17.34
N THR A 237 -5.88 10.36 -16.52
CA THR A 237 -5.45 10.15 -15.12
C THR A 237 -3.99 9.71 -15.06
N VAL A 238 -3.61 8.71 -15.86
CA VAL A 238 -2.24 8.20 -15.95
C VAL A 238 -1.30 9.28 -16.50
N ALA A 239 -1.72 10.00 -17.54
CA ALA A 239 -0.97 11.10 -18.12
C ALA A 239 -0.66 12.20 -17.09
N ALA A 240 -1.69 12.70 -16.40
CA ALA A 240 -1.54 13.73 -15.38
C ALA A 240 -0.67 13.25 -14.21
N ARG A 241 -0.79 11.98 -13.79
CA ARG A 241 0.03 11.41 -12.71
C ARG A 241 1.50 11.25 -13.11
N GLY A 242 1.78 10.98 -14.38
CA GLY A 242 3.11 10.73 -14.92
C GLY A 242 3.92 11.98 -15.26
N ILE A 243 3.26 13.11 -15.53
CA ILE A 243 3.93 14.35 -15.91
C ILE A 243 4.45 15.10 -14.68
N GLY A 244 5.68 15.59 -14.79
CA GLY A 244 6.25 16.56 -13.87
C GLY A 244 7.55 17.15 -14.41
N LYS A 245 8.06 18.19 -13.74
CA LYS A 245 9.25 18.92 -14.18
C LYS A 245 10.44 18.01 -14.48
N ALA A 246 10.76 17.09 -13.57
CA ALA A 246 11.92 16.20 -13.71
C ALA A 246 11.85 15.31 -14.98
N LEU A 247 10.65 14.84 -15.36
CA LEU A 247 10.48 14.07 -16.59
C LEU A 247 10.72 14.94 -17.82
N LEU A 248 10.14 16.13 -17.87
CA LEU A 248 10.31 17.03 -19.01
C LEU A 248 11.75 17.52 -19.15
N ASP A 249 12.42 17.82 -18.03
CA ASP A 249 13.85 18.14 -18.02
C ASP A 249 14.68 16.99 -18.61
N SER A 250 14.41 15.74 -18.19
CA SER A 250 15.12 14.56 -18.71
C SER A 250 14.86 14.30 -20.20
N ALA A 251 13.67 14.67 -20.67
CA ALA A 251 13.27 14.56 -22.08
C ALA A 251 13.66 15.79 -22.91
N ARG A 252 14.22 16.84 -22.28
CA ARG A 252 14.56 18.13 -22.90
C ARG A 252 13.36 18.76 -23.63
N LEU A 253 12.17 18.68 -23.03
CA LEU A 253 10.94 19.24 -23.57
C LEU A 253 10.54 20.54 -22.87
N ASP A 254 10.00 21.49 -23.64
CA ASP A 254 9.43 22.73 -23.11
C ASP A 254 8.18 22.43 -22.25
N PRO A 255 8.12 22.89 -20.98
CA PRO A 255 6.98 22.64 -20.11
C PRO A 255 5.68 23.34 -20.54
N ARG A 256 5.71 24.36 -21.41
CA ARG A 256 4.52 25.18 -21.73
C ARG A 256 3.32 24.34 -22.18
N GLY A 257 3.53 23.38 -23.09
CA GLY A 257 2.46 22.51 -23.59
C GLY A 257 1.87 21.62 -22.49
N ALA A 258 2.73 21.07 -21.64
CA ALA A 258 2.31 20.25 -20.51
C ALA A 258 1.53 21.06 -19.47
N VAL A 259 2.05 22.24 -19.08
CA VAL A 259 1.40 23.15 -18.12
C VAL A 259 0.04 23.61 -18.66
N ALA A 260 -0.06 23.96 -19.95
CA ALA A 260 -1.33 24.32 -20.57
C ALA A 260 -2.35 23.16 -20.53
N GLY A 261 -1.92 21.93 -20.84
CA GLY A 261 -2.76 20.74 -20.73
C GLY A 261 -3.24 20.48 -19.31
N LEU A 262 -2.34 20.52 -18.33
CA LEU A 262 -2.65 20.32 -16.92
C LEU A 262 -3.62 21.38 -16.39
N ARG A 263 -3.48 22.65 -16.81
CA ARG A 263 -4.42 23.72 -16.45
C ARG A 263 -5.84 23.44 -16.95
N ARG A 264 -6.00 22.85 -18.14
CA ARG A 264 -7.33 22.44 -18.63
C ARG A 264 -7.95 21.37 -17.72
N LEU A 265 -7.13 20.40 -17.28
CA LEU A 265 -7.57 19.32 -16.41
C LEU A 265 -7.97 19.74 -15.00
N LEU A 266 -7.66 20.98 -14.58
CA LEU A 266 -8.21 21.54 -13.33
C LEU A 266 -9.73 21.70 -13.37
N ASN A 267 -10.35 21.67 -14.55
CA ASN A 267 -11.81 21.71 -14.72
C ASN A 267 -12.40 20.36 -15.16
N ASP A 268 -11.63 19.27 -15.09
CA ASP A 268 -12.14 17.94 -15.44
C ASP A 268 -13.26 17.53 -14.48
N PRO A 269 -14.37 16.92 -14.95
CA PRO A 269 -15.44 16.45 -14.07
C PRO A 269 -14.96 15.45 -13.01
N ASP A 270 -13.93 14.65 -13.31
CA ASP A 270 -13.36 13.67 -12.40
C ASP A 270 -12.38 14.31 -11.38
N ALA A 271 -12.68 14.16 -10.09
CA ALA A 271 -11.85 14.68 -9.00
C ALA A 271 -10.44 14.05 -8.98
N HIS A 272 -10.31 12.78 -9.36
CA HIS A 272 -9.02 12.09 -9.42
C HIS A 272 -8.08 12.71 -10.46
N ILE A 273 -8.64 13.15 -11.60
CA ILE A 273 -7.90 13.86 -12.65
C ILE A 273 -7.47 15.24 -12.13
N ARG A 274 -8.38 16.00 -11.50
CA ARG A 274 -8.07 17.31 -10.90
C ARG A 274 -6.93 17.20 -9.87
N ILE A 275 -6.99 16.21 -8.98
CA ILE A 275 -5.94 15.92 -7.97
C ILE A 275 -4.57 15.68 -8.63
N ASN A 276 -4.53 14.83 -9.67
CA ASN A 276 -3.27 14.55 -10.36
C ASN A 276 -2.75 15.78 -11.12
N ALA A 277 -3.63 16.57 -11.74
CA ALA A 277 -3.25 17.79 -12.43
C ALA A 277 -2.64 18.82 -11.46
N LEU A 278 -3.26 19.02 -10.30
CA LEU A 278 -2.73 19.88 -9.22
C LEU A 278 -1.35 19.41 -8.74
N ARG A 279 -1.18 18.10 -8.53
CA ARG A 279 0.09 17.50 -8.10
C ARG A 279 1.20 17.68 -9.14
N ALA A 280 0.87 17.48 -10.42
CA ALA A 280 1.81 17.69 -11.53
C ALA A 280 2.22 19.17 -11.65
N LEU A 281 1.27 20.10 -11.56
CA LEU A 281 1.53 21.54 -11.57
C LEU A 281 2.46 21.98 -10.44
N ALA A 282 2.30 21.41 -9.24
CA ALA A 282 3.17 21.69 -8.09
C ALA A 282 4.66 21.42 -8.42
N SER A 283 4.95 20.41 -9.26
CA SER A 283 6.32 20.05 -9.60
C SER A 283 7.07 21.14 -10.38
N PHE A 284 6.36 22.03 -11.08
CA PHE A 284 6.95 23.12 -11.87
C PHE A 284 7.29 24.36 -11.04
N ARG A 285 6.67 24.51 -9.85
CA ARG A 285 6.86 25.68 -8.96
C ARG A 285 6.63 27.02 -9.67
N ASP A 286 5.64 27.06 -10.56
CA ASP A 286 5.30 28.23 -11.36
C ASP A 286 4.14 29.01 -10.71
N SER A 287 4.43 30.19 -10.17
CA SER A 287 3.42 31.03 -9.50
C SER A 287 2.36 31.57 -10.45
N THR A 288 2.62 31.59 -11.77
CA THR A 288 1.65 32.11 -12.77
C THR A 288 0.41 31.23 -12.89
N VAL A 289 0.48 29.96 -12.46
CA VAL A 289 -0.67 29.06 -12.47
C VAL A 289 -1.58 29.21 -11.26
N ALA A 290 -1.17 29.97 -10.23
CA ALA A 290 -1.92 30.12 -8.98
C ALA A 290 -3.37 30.55 -9.22
N GLY A 291 -3.61 31.52 -10.12
CA GLY A 291 -4.96 32.00 -10.43
C GLY A 291 -5.92 30.90 -10.94
N ALA A 292 -5.40 29.89 -11.64
CA ALA A 292 -6.21 28.75 -12.11
C ALA A 292 -6.48 27.72 -10.99
N ILE A 293 -5.64 27.69 -9.95
CA ILE A 293 -5.74 26.75 -8.82
C ILE A 293 -6.65 27.30 -7.72
N VAL A 294 -6.64 28.62 -7.49
CA VAL A 294 -7.40 29.28 -6.41
C VAL A 294 -8.86 28.81 -6.31
N PRO A 295 -9.65 28.68 -7.39
CA PRO A 295 -11.03 28.21 -7.28
C PRO A 295 -11.18 26.82 -6.65
N LEU A 296 -10.17 25.95 -6.79
CA LEU A 296 -10.21 24.56 -6.34
C LEU A 296 -10.01 24.41 -4.83
N VAL A 297 -9.59 25.45 -4.09
CA VAL A 297 -9.54 25.38 -2.61
C VAL A 297 -10.93 25.27 -1.98
N ALA A 298 -11.98 25.59 -2.76
CA ALA A 298 -13.38 25.46 -2.39
C ALA A 298 -14.08 24.33 -3.16
N ASP A 299 -13.33 23.41 -3.78
CA ASP A 299 -13.91 22.25 -4.46
C ASP A 299 -14.75 21.41 -3.48
N ARG A 300 -15.85 20.83 -3.99
CA ARG A 300 -16.74 19.96 -3.22
C ARG A 300 -16.05 18.68 -2.77
N ASP A 301 -15.07 18.21 -3.54
CA ASP A 301 -14.24 17.07 -3.19
C ASP A 301 -13.12 17.55 -2.27
N ILE A 302 -13.10 17.02 -1.04
CA ILE A 302 -12.12 17.42 -0.03
C ILE A 302 -10.69 17.07 -0.44
N GLY A 303 -10.50 15.98 -1.20
CA GLY A 303 -9.20 15.58 -1.73
C GLY A 303 -8.67 16.60 -2.73
N VAL A 304 -9.53 17.14 -3.60
CA VAL A 304 -9.18 18.24 -4.51
C VAL A 304 -8.83 19.50 -3.73
N ALA A 305 -9.64 19.89 -2.75
CA ALA A 305 -9.40 21.10 -1.95
C ALA A 305 -8.05 21.03 -1.19
N VAL A 306 -7.77 19.91 -0.52
CA VAL A 306 -6.49 19.66 0.18
C VAL A 306 -5.31 19.69 -0.81
N GLN A 307 -5.45 19.04 -1.96
CA GLN A 307 -4.39 19.04 -2.97
C GLN A 307 -4.19 20.44 -3.59
N ALA A 308 -5.24 21.24 -3.74
CA ALA A 308 -5.16 22.62 -4.22
C ALA A 308 -4.40 23.51 -3.24
N GLU A 309 -4.72 23.45 -1.95
CA GLU A 309 -4.00 24.16 -0.90
C GLU A 309 -2.51 23.73 -0.85
N THR A 310 -2.24 22.43 -0.99
CA THR A 310 -0.87 21.89 -1.11
C THR A 310 -0.13 22.51 -2.30
N THR A 311 -0.75 22.51 -3.47
CA THR A 311 -0.13 23.04 -4.69
C THR A 311 0.11 24.55 -4.59
N LEU A 312 -0.82 25.32 -4.02
CA LEU A 312 -0.65 26.77 -3.77
C LEU A 312 0.55 27.06 -2.87
N GLY A 313 0.75 26.26 -1.81
CA GLY A 313 1.92 26.39 -0.94
C GLY A 313 3.26 26.21 -1.67
N VAL A 314 3.29 25.29 -2.65
CA VAL A 314 4.49 24.97 -3.43
C VAL A 314 4.76 25.98 -4.55
N VAL A 315 3.72 26.44 -5.27
CA VAL A 315 3.89 27.41 -6.38
C VAL A 315 4.10 28.84 -5.87
N ARG A 316 3.65 29.13 -4.63
CA ARG A 316 3.84 30.42 -3.95
C ARG A 316 3.22 31.60 -4.72
N GLY A 317 3.56 32.82 -4.30
CA GLY A 317 3.10 34.08 -4.90
C GLY A 317 1.96 34.73 -4.11
N SER A 318 1.74 36.02 -4.37
CA SER A 318 0.75 36.84 -3.64
C SER A 318 -0.68 36.30 -3.79
N ALA A 319 -1.06 35.85 -4.99
CA ALA A 319 -2.37 35.25 -5.25
C ALA A 319 -2.57 33.94 -4.43
N ALA A 320 -1.55 33.08 -4.37
CA ALA A 320 -1.60 31.87 -3.57
C ALA A 320 -1.74 32.18 -2.07
N LEU A 321 -0.93 33.12 -1.56
CA LEU A 321 -0.99 33.52 -0.15
C LEU A 321 -2.35 34.15 0.22
N ALA A 322 -2.89 35.00 -0.66
CA ALA A 322 -4.21 35.60 -0.47
C ALA A 322 -5.33 34.55 -0.39
N ALA A 323 -5.26 33.50 -1.21
CA ALA A 323 -6.23 32.41 -1.19
C ALA A 323 -6.08 31.48 0.02
N LEU A 324 -4.87 31.28 0.53
CA LEU A 324 -4.59 30.38 1.66
C LEU A 324 -4.92 31.02 3.02
N ARG A 325 -4.74 32.34 3.20
CA ARG A 325 -4.96 33.02 4.50
C ARG A 325 -6.34 32.76 5.11
N PRO A 326 -7.47 32.90 4.38
CA PRO A 326 -8.80 32.60 4.92
C PRO A 326 -8.99 31.14 5.34
N ARG A 327 -8.15 30.21 4.86
CA ARG A 327 -8.25 28.78 5.13
C ARG A 327 -7.68 28.38 6.49
N LEU A 328 -6.87 29.25 7.10
CA LEU A 328 -6.31 29.05 8.45
C LEU A 328 -7.38 28.95 9.55
N THR A 329 -8.60 29.44 9.29
CA THR A 329 -9.74 29.39 10.21
C THR A 329 -10.76 28.29 9.87
N SER A 330 -10.44 27.40 8.93
CA SER A 330 -11.34 26.30 8.56
C SER A 330 -11.69 25.43 9.78
N SER A 331 -12.96 25.03 9.88
CA SER A 331 -13.44 24.08 10.89
C SER A 331 -13.10 22.63 10.53
N VAL A 332 -12.73 22.36 9.27
CA VAL A 332 -12.35 21.03 8.79
C VAL A 332 -10.85 20.83 9.05
N PHE A 333 -10.52 19.84 9.88
CA PHE A 333 -9.14 19.57 10.33
C PHE A 333 -8.16 19.45 9.15
N ALA A 334 -8.47 18.63 8.15
CA ALA A 334 -7.61 18.41 6.98
C ALA A 334 -7.25 19.72 6.24
N LEU A 335 -8.25 20.61 6.06
CA LEU A 335 -8.08 21.88 5.36
C LEU A 335 -7.30 22.90 6.21
N LYS A 336 -7.64 23.05 7.50
CA LYS A 336 -6.88 23.96 8.38
C LYS A 336 -5.42 23.51 8.53
N ARG A 337 -5.18 22.20 8.69
CA ARG A 337 -3.83 21.61 8.71
C ARG A 337 -3.07 21.92 7.43
N GLN A 338 -3.67 21.65 6.27
CA GLN A 338 -2.99 21.85 5.00
C GLN A 338 -2.75 23.33 4.70
N ALA A 339 -3.68 24.23 5.06
CA ALA A 339 -3.50 25.67 4.97
C ALA A 339 -2.31 26.17 5.82
N LEU A 340 -2.17 25.70 7.07
CA LEU A 340 -1.03 26.06 7.94
C LEU A 340 0.31 25.71 7.28
N ILE A 341 0.43 24.48 6.77
CA ILE A 341 1.64 24.01 6.08
C ILE A 341 1.86 24.81 4.78
N ALA A 342 0.82 25.01 3.98
CA ALA A 342 0.91 25.70 2.70
C ALA A 342 1.30 27.19 2.86
N VAL A 343 0.75 27.88 3.86
CA VAL A 343 1.15 29.26 4.18
C VAL A 343 2.61 29.30 4.61
N ALA A 344 3.07 28.37 5.44
CA ALA A 344 4.49 28.27 5.82
C ALA A 344 5.43 27.99 4.64
N GLN A 345 4.99 27.25 3.63
CA GLN A 345 5.77 27.03 2.41
C GLN A 345 5.80 28.26 1.49
N ALA A 346 4.70 29.01 1.42
CA ALA A 346 4.53 30.17 0.56
C ALA A 346 5.17 31.43 1.13
N ASP A 347 5.06 31.63 2.44
CA ASP A 347 5.58 32.77 3.20
C ASP A 347 5.94 32.33 4.63
N SER A 348 7.23 32.07 4.86
CA SER A 348 7.71 31.49 6.12
C SER A 348 7.37 32.34 7.34
N SER A 349 7.39 33.67 7.26
CA SER A 349 7.11 34.54 8.41
C SER A 349 5.64 34.50 8.81
N THR A 350 4.71 34.64 7.85
CA THR A 350 3.27 34.48 8.11
C THR A 350 2.96 33.07 8.60
N GLY A 351 3.57 32.05 8.00
CA GLY A 351 3.32 30.66 8.39
C GLY A 351 3.84 30.32 9.79
N VAL A 352 5.02 30.81 10.17
CA VAL A 352 5.53 30.65 11.54
C VAL A 352 4.62 31.36 12.53
N ALA A 353 4.15 32.57 12.23
CA ALA A 353 3.21 33.28 13.10
C ALA A 353 1.90 32.50 13.29
N ALA A 354 1.34 31.96 12.20
CA ALA A 354 0.13 31.13 12.25
C ALA A 354 0.35 29.80 13.01
N ALA A 355 1.51 29.17 12.83
CA ALA A 355 1.87 27.93 13.52
C ALA A 355 2.08 28.14 15.03
N VAL A 356 2.68 29.27 15.44
CA VAL A 356 2.82 29.64 16.86
C VAL A 356 1.46 29.73 17.54
N ALA A 357 0.42 30.24 16.85
CA ALA A 357 -0.92 30.36 17.42
C ALA A 357 -1.57 29.01 17.79
N VAL A 358 -1.15 27.91 17.15
CA VAL A 358 -1.61 26.55 17.46
C VAL A 358 -0.56 25.72 18.22
N GLY A 359 0.64 26.28 18.46
CA GLY A 359 1.77 25.59 19.08
C GLY A 359 1.60 25.28 20.56
N ASN A 360 0.63 25.91 21.23
CA ASN A 360 0.28 25.68 22.65
C ASN A 360 -1.14 25.15 22.83
N ASP A 361 -1.77 24.64 21.76
CA ASP A 361 -3.13 24.08 21.82
C ASP A 361 -3.18 22.87 22.77
N GLY A 362 -4.29 22.71 23.50
CA GLY A 362 -4.48 21.57 24.40
C GLY A 362 -4.52 20.22 23.67
N ASP A 363 -4.95 20.23 22.41
CA ASP A 363 -4.92 19.08 21.53
C ASP A 363 -3.54 18.94 20.87
N TRP A 364 -2.82 17.88 21.24
CA TRP A 364 -1.46 17.58 20.74
C TRP A 364 -1.38 17.57 19.21
N ARG A 365 -2.47 17.25 18.51
CA ARG A 365 -2.52 17.23 17.04
C ARG A 365 -2.23 18.59 16.45
N TRP A 366 -2.73 19.67 17.05
CA TRP A 366 -2.46 21.03 16.58
C TRP A 366 -1.01 21.45 16.85
N ARG A 367 -0.42 21.00 17.96
CA ARG A 367 1.02 21.19 18.23
C ARG A 367 1.90 20.38 17.26
N LEU A 368 1.48 19.17 16.89
CA LEU A 368 2.11 18.39 15.83
C LEU A 368 2.03 19.12 14.49
N VAL A 369 0.85 19.64 14.11
CA VAL A 369 0.68 20.44 12.89
C VAL A 369 1.55 21.70 12.91
N ALA A 370 1.75 22.33 14.08
CA ALA A 370 2.71 23.43 14.22
C ALA A 370 4.14 22.97 13.85
N ALA A 371 4.56 21.78 14.29
CA ALA A 371 5.85 21.20 13.92
C ALA A 371 5.97 20.98 12.40
N GLU A 372 4.88 20.58 11.74
CA GLU A 372 4.84 20.42 10.27
C GLU A 372 4.98 21.76 9.54
N ALA A 373 4.33 22.80 10.06
CA ALA A 373 4.45 24.15 9.51
C ALA A 373 5.84 24.74 9.78
N PHE A 374 6.44 24.53 10.95
CA PHE A 374 7.81 24.96 11.24
C PHE A 374 8.83 24.26 10.34
N ASP A 375 8.66 22.95 10.08
CA ASP A 375 9.46 22.19 9.12
C ASP A 375 9.35 22.78 7.71
N ALA A 376 8.12 23.04 7.24
CA ALA A 376 7.86 23.69 5.97
C ALA A 376 8.50 25.08 5.84
N ALA A 377 8.48 25.87 6.91
CA ALA A 377 9.12 27.18 7.00
C ALA A 377 10.63 27.13 7.24
N ARG A 378 11.21 25.95 7.50
CA ARG A 378 12.59 25.76 7.97
C ARG A 378 12.92 26.49 9.28
N ALA A 379 11.94 26.64 10.17
CA ALA A 379 12.05 27.36 11.44
C ALA A 379 12.67 26.49 12.55
N ARG A 380 13.99 26.33 12.51
CA ARG A 380 14.76 25.45 13.41
C ARG A 380 14.51 25.72 14.90
N ASP A 381 14.68 26.95 15.36
CA ASP A 381 14.55 27.30 16.79
C ASP A 381 13.17 26.91 17.36
N ARG A 382 12.12 27.00 16.53
CA ARG A 382 10.77 26.60 16.91
C ARG A 382 10.65 25.08 17.09
N LEU A 383 11.26 24.31 16.20
CA LEU A 383 11.30 22.85 16.30
C LEU A 383 12.15 22.38 17.48
N GLU A 384 13.28 23.03 17.75
CA GLU A 384 14.10 22.74 18.93
C GLU A 384 13.31 22.97 20.23
N GLY A 385 12.52 24.04 20.29
CA GLY A 385 11.59 24.28 21.41
C GLY A 385 10.54 23.18 21.60
N GLN A 386 10.12 22.49 20.53
CA GLN A 386 9.15 21.40 20.61
C GLN A 386 9.75 20.07 21.08
N LEU A 387 11.08 19.96 21.22
CA LEU A 387 11.72 18.77 21.77
C LEU A 387 11.44 18.57 23.28
N THR A 388 10.85 19.58 23.93
CA THR A 388 10.42 19.53 25.33
C THR A 388 8.89 19.47 25.47
N ASP A 389 8.14 19.22 24.39
CA ASP A 389 6.69 19.05 24.47
C ASP A 389 6.35 17.87 25.40
N PRO A 390 5.31 17.98 26.26
CA PRO A 390 4.91 16.88 27.13
C PRO A 390 4.40 15.64 26.37
N ASP A 391 3.97 15.79 25.12
CA ASP A 391 3.51 14.68 24.29
C ASP A 391 4.61 14.17 23.35
N GLY A 392 5.02 12.92 23.52
CA GLY A 392 6.09 12.29 22.75
C GLY A 392 5.85 12.27 21.25
N ARG A 393 4.59 12.32 20.78
CA ARG A 393 4.25 12.39 19.34
C ARG A 393 4.73 13.69 18.72
N VAL A 394 4.58 14.80 19.46
CA VAL A 394 5.06 16.12 19.02
C VAL A 394 6.59 16.15 19.01
N VAL A 395 7.23 15.61 20.06
CA VAL A 395 8.70 15.50 20.16
C VAL A 395 9.27 14.68 19.00
N ALA A 396 8.67 13.53 18.69
CA ALA A 396 9.11 12.66 17.60
C ALA A 396 8.99 13.39 16.24
N ARG A 397 7.86 14.07 15.99
CA ARG A 397 7.65 14.84 14.75
C ARG A 397 8.63 16.01 14.61
N ALA A 398 8.92 16.70 15.71
CA ALA A 398 9.88 17.80 15.74
C ALA A 398 11.31 17.30 15.48
N LEU A 399 11.71 16.20 16.12
CA LEU A 399 13.01 15.60 15.88
C LEU A 399 13.16 15.12 14.42
N GLN A 400 12.13 14.48 13.85
CA GLN A 400 12.11 14.13 12.42
C GLN A 400 12.25 15.34 11.49
N ALA A 401 11.65 16.49 11.85
CA ALA A 401 11.80 17.73 11.09
C ALA A 401 13.24 18.24 11.12
N LEU A 402 13.83 18.30 12.32
CA LEU A 402 15.20 18.79 12.52
C LEU A 402 16.21 17.98 11.70
N GLN A 403 16.02 16.66 11.60
CA GLN A 403 16.87 15.80 10.74
C GLN A 403 16.91 16.22 9.26
N ARG A 404 15.88 16.91 8.78
CA ARG A 404 15.81 17.42 7.39
C ARG A 404 16.36 18.84 7.26
N ILE A 405 16.67 19.50 8.36
CA ILE A 405 17.14 20.88 8.45
C ILE A 405 18.59 20.84 8.94
N VAL A 406 19.53 20.95 7.99
CA VAL A 406 20.99 20.79 8.15
C VAL A 406 21.41 19.31 8.30
N PRO A 407 22.01 18.69 7.27
CA PRO A 407 22.62 17.37 7.43
C PRO A 407 23.96 17.48 8.17
N PRO A 408 24.30 16.54 9.05
CA PRO A 408 25.62 16.51 9.69
C PRO A 408 26.75 16.10 8.71
N PRO A 409 28.05 16.26 9.07
CA PRO A 409 28.63 16.15 10.42
C PRO A 409 28.58 17.43 11.29
N GLU A 410 27.95 18.51 10.83
CA GLU A 410 28.04 19.84 11.45
C GLU A 410 27.10 20.10 12.64
N ASP A 411 26.17 19.20 12.98
CA ASP A 411 25.14 19.45 14.02
C ASP A 411 25.36 18.67 15.32
N SER A 412 26.49 18.93 15.97
CA SER A 412 26.87 18.26 17.24
C SER A 412 25.84 18.48 18.36
N ALA A 413 25.16 19.63 18.38
CA ALA A 413 24.12 19.94 19.36
C ALA A 413 22.87 19.04 19.20
N LEU A 414 22.40 18.83 17.97
CA LEU A 414 21.28 17.93 17.71
C LEU A 414 21.63 16.47 18.00
N LEU A 415 22.86 16.03 17.66
CA LEU A 415 23.34 14.69 18.01
C LEU A 415 23.42 14.50 19.53
N ALA A 416 23.92 15.49 20.28
CA ALA A 416 23.91 15.45 21.74
C ALA A 416 22.48 15.35 22.31
N ARG A 417 21.52 16.09 21.71
CA ARG A 417 20.11 16.00 22.09
C ARG A 417 19.52 14.61 21.78
N ALA A 418 19.85 14.02 20.62
CA ALA A 418 19.40 12.68 20.25
C ALA A 418 19.87 11.63 21.26
N ARG A 419 21.13 11.69 21.72
CA ARG A 419 21.66 10.81 22.78
C ARG A 419 20.87 10.91 24.10
N VAL A 420 20.40 12.11 24.46
CA VAL A 420 19.51 12.28 25.61
C VAL A 420 18.14 11.67 25.35
N LEU A 421 17.60 11.88 24.15
CA LEU A 421 16.28 11.39 23.74
C LEU A 421 16.20 9.87 23.58
N LEU A 422 17.32 9.15 23.48
CA LEU A 422 17.35 7.68 23.62
C LEU A 422 16.78 7.18 24.96
N ARG A 423 16.65 8.05 25.98
CA ARG A 423 16.03 7.72 27.27
C ARG A 423 14.60 8.25 27.42
N HIS A 424 14.03 8.85 26.37
CA HIS A 424 12.65 9.37 26.40
C HIS A 424 11.64 8.26 26.72
N SER A 425 10.50 8.57 27.34
CA SER A 425 9.46 7.60 27.70
C SER A 425 8.76 7.01 26.47
N ASP A 426 8.44 7.87 25.49
CA ASP A 426 7.82 7.47 24.22
C ASP A 426 8.82 6.70 23.31
N PRO A 427 8.49 5.47 22.86
CA PRO A 427 9.33 4.70 21.94
C PRO A 427 9.54 5.34 20.57
N ALA A 428 8.56 6.07 20.03
CA ALA A 428 8.71 6.74 18.73
C ALA A 428 9.83 7.78 18.77
N VAL A 429 9.94 8.53 19.88
CA VAL A 429 11.04 9.48 20.10
C VAL A 429 12.39 8.77 20.11
N ARG A 430 12.47 7.61 20.79
CA ARG A 430 13.69 6.81 20.84
C ARG A 430 14.07 6.24 19.47
N SER A 431 13.09 5.77 18.68
CA SER A 431 13.32 5.29 17.31
C SER A 431 13.94 6.40 16.46
N VAL A 432 13.29 7.56 16.42
CA VAL A 432 13.73 8.70 15.62
C VAL A 432 15.12 9.20 16.07
N ALA A 433 15.42 9.16 17.37
CA ALA A 433 16.75 9.49 17.89
C ALA A 433 17.82 8.47 17.45
N ALA A 434 17.54 7.18 17.53
CA ALA A 434 18.46 6.13 17.07
C ALA A 434 18.71 6.21 15.56
N GLU A 435 17.67 6.46 14.74
CA GLU A 435 17.80 6.68 13.30
C GLU A 435 18.68 7.88 12.94
N LEU A 436 18.60 8.96 13.74
CA LEU A 436 19.50 10.10 13.56
C LEU A 436 20.95 9.70 13.85
N LEU A 437 21.22 8.98 14.94
CA LEU A 437 22.56 8.52 15.26
C LEU A 437 23.09 7.50 14.23
N ALA A 438 22.23 6.67 13.64
CA ALA A 438 22.60 5.72 12.59
C ALA A 438 23.18 6.40 11.34
N ARG A 439 22.76 7.63 11.02
CA ARG A 439 23.32 8.42 9.91
C ARG A 439 24.68 9.05 10.24
N HIS A 440 25.06 9.08 11.52
CA HIS A 440 26.30 9.65 12.03
C HIS A 440 26.96 8.67 13.01
N PRO A 441 27.33 7.48 12.52
CA PRO A 441 27.81 6.41 13.38
C PRO A 441 29.09 6.84 14.08
N THR A 442 29.11 6.70 15.41
CA THR A 442 30.32 6.82 16.22
C THR A 442 30.40 5.63 17.16
N GLU A 443 31.62 5.16 17.39
CA GLU A 443 31.89 4.08 18.32
C GLU A 443 31.36 4.42 19.71
N ASP A 444 31.44 5.68 20.15
CA ASP A 444 31.02 6.13 21.49
C ASP A 444 29.56 5.80 21.83
N ASP A 445 28.68 5.72 20.83
CA ASP A 445 27.25 5.51 21.02
C ASP A 445 26.85 4.04 21.26
N VAL A 446 27.77 3.08 21.15
CA VAL A 446 27.46 1.64 21.29
C VAL A 446 26.77 1.30 22.61
N ASP A 447 27.35 1.68 23.75
CA ASP A 447 26.78 1.31 25.06
C ASP A 447 25.40 1.98 25.30
N LEU A 448 25.21 3.20 24.79
CA LEU A 448 23.92 3.91 24.84
C LEU A 448 22.85 3.21 23.99
N LEU A 449 23.21 2.77 22.79
CA LEU A 449 22.31 2.08 21.87
C LEU A 449 21.97 0.67 22.35
N VAL A 450 22.90 -0.06 22.96
CA VAL A 450 22.62 -1.34 23.62
C VAL A 450 21.63 -1.15 24.77
N THR A 451 21.83 -0.12 25.60
CA THR A 451 20.88 0.22 26.67
C THR A 451 19.49 0.57 26.11
N ALA A 452 19.44 1.31 25.00
CA ALA A 452 18.19 1.65 24.33
C ALA A 452 17.49 0.41 23.75
N TYR A 453 18.26 -0.54 23.18
CA TYR A 453 17.76 -1.82 22.70
C TYR A 453 17.13 -2.65 23.84
N ASP A 454 17.82 -2.81 24.97
CA ASP A 454 17.33 -3.60 26.11
C ASP A 454 16.08 -2.98 26.74
N ARG A 455 16.02 -1.65 26.79
CA ARG A 455 14.82 -0.94 27.25
C ARG A 455 13.63 -1.20 26.34
N ALA A 456 13.86 -1.23 25.03
CA ALA A 456 12.81 -1.33 24.03
C ALA A 456 12.11 -2.70 23.97
N ASP A 457 12.64 -3.71 24.68
CA ASP A 457 11.99 -5.01 24.84
C ASP A 457 10.61 -4.90 25.53
N ARG A 458 10.39 -3.85 26.31
CA ARG A 458 9.12 -3.60 27.05
C ARG A 458 8.16 -2.66 26.33
N ASP A 459 8.48 -2.26 25.10
CA ASP A 459 7.68 -1.30 24.37
C ASP A 459 6.41 -1.91 23.78
N PRO A 460 5.35 -1.11 23.60
CA PRO A 460 4.13 -1.56 22.92
C PRO A 460 4.32 -1.85 21.42
N PHE A 461 5.46 -1.45 20.83
CA PHE A 461 5.84 -1.72 19.44
C PHE A 461 7.37 -1.72 19.30
N ASN A 462 7.91 -2.41 18.29
CA ASN A 462 9.34 -2.75 18.23
C ASN A 462 10.23 -1.74 17.49
N ASP A 463 9.68 -0.64 16.96
CA ASP A 463 10.43 0.32 16.14
C ASP A 463 11.68 0.87 16.84
N ALA A 464 11.59 1.26 18.11
CA ALA A 464 12.75 1.73 18.87
C ALA A 464 13.86 0.67 18.96
N ARG A 465 13.47 -0.60 19.12
CA ARG A 465 14.39 -1.74 19.19
C ARG A 465 15.05 -1.99 17.84
N LEU A 466 14.29 -1.96 16.75
CA LEU A 466 14.80 -2.13 15.38
C LEU A 466 15.73 -0.98 14.99
N SER A 467 15.39 0.25 15.33
CA SER A 467 16.23 1.42 15.06
C SER A 467 17.53 1.40 15.85
N ALA A 468 17.54 0.90 17.09
CA ALA A 468 18.76 0.67 17.85
C ALA A 468 19.68 -0.37 17.15
N VAL A 469 19.11 -1.48 16.67
CA VAL A 469 19.87 -2.49 15.88
C VAL A 469 20.43 -1.89 14.60
N SER A 470 19.62 -1.10 13.87
CA SER A 470 20.07 -0.44 12.65
C SER A 470 21.23 0.52 12.92
N ALA A 471 21.17 1.30 14.01
CA ALA A 471 22.24 2.20 14.43
C ALA A 471 23.52 1.43 14.81
N LEU A 472 23.40 0.33 15.55
CA LEU A 472 24.53 -0.55 15.87
C LEU A 472 25.16 -1.17 14.61
N GLY A 473 24.33 -1.57 13.64
CA GLY A 473 24.76 -2.03 12.32
C GLY A 473 25.54 -0.96 11.55
N ALA A 474 25.05 0.28 11.55
CA ALA A 474 25.74 1.41 10.92
C ALA A 474 27.11 1.70 11.59
N ILE A 475 27.19 1.59 12.92
CA ILE A 475 28.45 1.72 13.66
C ILE A 475 29.42 0.58 13.32
N ALA A 476 28.94 -0.67 13.27
CA ALA A 476 29.80 -1.78 12.88
C ALA A 476 30.32 -1.68 11.44
N ALA A 477 29.55 -1.07 10.54
CA ALA A 477 29.98 -0.82 9.17
C ALA A 477 31.01 0.33 9.06
N SER A 478 31.15 1.19 10.07
CA SER A 478 32.00 2.40 9.97
C SER A 478 33.49 2.13 10.14
N SER A 479 33.89 1.15 10.96
CA SER A 479 35.29 0.73 11.11
C SER A 479 35.43 -0.67 11.72
N PRO A 480 36.57 -1.36 11.52
CA PRO A 480 36.84 -2.65 12.16
C PRO A 480 36.82 -2.59 13.70
N THR A 481 37.35 -1.52 14.30
CA THR A 481 37.34 -1.33 15.77
C THR A 481 35.91 -1.17 16.28
N ALA A 482 35.10 -0.35 15.61
CA ALA A 482 33.70 -0.16 15.95
C ALA A 482 32.90 -1.47 15.81
N ARG A 483 33.15 -2.27 14.75
CA ARG A 483 32.58 -3.61 14.61
C ARG A 483 32.93 -4.52 15.78
N LEU A 484 34.21 -4.57 16.17
CA LEU A 484 34.65 -5.40 17.30
C LEU A 484 33.94 -4.99 18.59
N ARG A 485 33.78 -3.68 18.82
CA ARG A 485 33.04 -3.18 19.98
C ARG A 485 31.56 -3.58 19.93
N VAL A 486 30.88 -3.41 18.80
CA VAL A 486 29.48 -3.82 18.63
C VAL A 486 29.33 -5.34 18.83
N VAL A 487 30.19 -6.16 18.23
CA VAL A 487 30.14 -7.61 18.41
C VAL A 487 30.30 -7.98 19.89
N THR A 488 31.29 -7.41 20.56
CA THR A 488 31.58 -7.71 21.97
C THR A 488 30.45 -7.25 22.90
N ARG A 489 29.95 -6.03 22.71
CA ARG A 489 28.99 -5.39 23.61
C ARG A 489 27.53 -5.76 23.34
N PHE A 490 27.21 -6.08 22.10
CA PHE A 490 25.84 -6.38 21.67
C PHE A 490 25.70 -7.84 21.26
N VAL A 491 26.37 -8.27 20.20
CA VAL A 491 26.12 -9.60 19.61
C VAL A 491 26.43 -10.75 20.58
N SER A 492 27.60 -10.71 21.22
CA SER A 492 28.04 -11.76 22.16
C SER A 492 27.37 -11.67 23.53
N ALA A 493 26.89 -10.49 23.92
CA ALA A 493 26.29 -10.24 25.23
C ALA A 493 24.76 -10.40 25.24
N THR A 494 24.12 -10.34 24.07
CA THR A 494 22.66 -10.43 23.93
C THR A 494 22.25 -11.86 23.62
N PRO A 495 21.32 -12.48 24.39
CA PRO A 495 20.77 -13.77 24.03
C PRO A 495 20.04 -13.69 22.68
N ARG A 496 19.94 -14.81 21.98
CA ARG A 496 19.22 -14.87 20.70
C ARG A 496 17.81 -14.25 20.85
N PRO A 497 17.49 -13.17 20.11
CA PRO A 497 16.18 -12.51 20.24
C PRO A 497 15.05 -13.39 19.68
N ASP A 498 13.90 -13.40 20.37
CA ASP A 498 12.68 -14.09 19.90
C ASP A 498 11.99 -13.36 18.74
N ASP A 499 12.07 -12.02 18.72
CA ASP A 499 11.54 -11.21 17.63
C ASP A 499 12.33 -11.48 16.33
N TYR A 500 11.64 -12.06 15.34
CA TYR A 500 12.25 -12.37 14.05
C TYR A 500 12.66 -11.11 13.29
N LEU A 501 11.98 -9.97 13.48
CA LEU A 501 12.33 -8.70 12.82
C LEU A 501 13.69 -8.21 13.28
N VAL A 502 13.98 -8.34 14.58
CA VAL A 502 15.29 -8.06 15.15
C VAL A 502 16.34 -9.00 14.54
N ARG A 503 16.09 -10.32 14.54
CA ARG A 503 17.04 -11.29 13.95
C ARG A 503 17.31 -11.02 12.47
N ARG A 504 16.27 -10.71 11.69
CA ARG A 504 16.37 -10.42 10.26
C ARG A 504 17.21 -9.17 10.02
N LEU A 505 16.84 -8.06 10.64
CA LEU A 505 17.55 -6.78 10.49
C LEU A 505 19.00 -6.89 10.95
N ALA A 506 19.24 -7.58 12.06
CA ALA A 506 20.59 -7.81 12.56
C ALA A 506 21.41 -8.70 11.63
N ALA A 507 20.85 -9.78 11.06
CA ALA A 507 21.57 -10.58 10.08
C ALA A 507 21.92 -9.79 8.80
N ASP A 508 21.06 -8.87 8.37
CA ASP A 508 21.29 -8.06 7.18
C ASP A 508 22.37 -6.98 7.40
N THR A 509 22.50 -6.47 8.62
CA THR A 509 23.40 -5.33 8.94
C THR A 509 24.64 -5.71 9.76
N LEU A 510 24.59 -6.83 10.48
CA LEU A 510 25.61 -7.38 11.37
C LEU A 510 25.77 -8.89 11.08
N PRO A 511 26.52 -9.28 10.04
CA PRO A 511 26.61 -10.68 9.62
C PRO A 511 27.09 -11.65 10.72
N ASP A 512 27.85 -11.16 11.70
CA ASP A 512 28.34 -11.90 12.88
C ASP A 512 27.20 -12.54 13.69
N THR A 513 25.98 -11.98 13.61
CA THR A 513 24.80 -12.52 14.30
C THR A 513 24.33 -13.86 13.76
N ARG A 514 24.66 -14.22 12.50
CA ARG A 514 24.30 -15.54 11.95
C ARG A 514 25.07 -16.67 12.64
N GLU A 515 26.31 -16.41 13.04
CA GLU A 515 27.12 -17.35 13.81
C GLU A 515 26.68 -17.39 15.28
N ALA A 516 26.52 -16.21 15.89
CA ALA A 516 26.18 -16.11 17.32
C ALA A 516 24.75 -16.55 17.66
N TRP A 517 23.77 -16.21 16.82
CA TRP A 517 22.34 -16.44 17.08
C TRP A 517 21.71 -17.53 16.21
N GLY A 518 22.46 -18.06 15.24
CA GLY A 518 21.97 -19.06 14.29
C GLY A 518 21.05 -18.48 13.20
N PRO A 519 20.26 -19.32 12.51
CA PRO A 519 19.49 -18.90 11.35
C PRO A 519 18.32 -17.97 11.72
N VAL A 520 18.00 -17.04 10.83
CA VAL A 520 16.87 -16.10 10.99
C VAL A 520 15.53 -16.84 11.01
N LEU A 521 15.39 -17.83 10.12
CA LEU A 521 14.22 -18.68 9.94
C LEU A 521 14.44 -20.07 10.57
N PRO A 522 13.37 -20.78 10.96
CA PRO A 522 11.95 -20.39 10.88
C PRO A 522 11.54 -19.34 11.93
N ILE A 523 10.37 -18.75 11.74
CA ILE A 523 9.75 -17.80 12.69
C ILE A 523 9.04 -18.59 13.80
N ALA A 524 9.31 -18.23 15.06
CA ALA A 524 8.55 -18.70 16.21
C ALA A 524 7.19 -17.97 16.24
N THR A 525 6.12 -18.65 15.85
CA THR A 525 4.79 -18.01 15.69
C THR A 525 4.00 -17.91 16.99
N GLY A 526 4.36 -18.69 18.01
CA GLY A 526 3.60 -18.82 19.26
C GLY A 526 2.24 -19.52 19.12
N ARG A 527 1.91 -20.03 17.92
CA ARG A 527 0.64 -20.70 17.61
C ARG A 527 0.84 -22.21 17.50
N THR A 528 -0.11 -22.96 18.04
CA THR A 528 -0.21 -24.41 17.91
C THR A 528 -0.93 -24.80 16.62
N LEU A 529 -0.81 -26.06 16.21
CA LEU A 529 -1.60 -26.57 15.07
C LEU A 529 -3.12 -26.46 15.31
N ALA A 530 -3.57 -26.52 16.57
CA ALA A 530 -4.98 -26.35 16.91
C ALA A 530 -5.47 -24.92 16.60
N ASP A 531 -4.64 -23.91 16.86
CA ASP A 531 -4.97 -22.51 16.52
C ASP A 531 -5.13 -22.34 15.00
N TYR A 532 -4.25 -22.97 14.20
CA TYR A 532 -4.37 -22.94 12.74
C TYR A 532 -5.59 -23.72 12.22
N ARG A 533 -5.94 -24.85 12.86
CA ARG A 533 -7.18 -25.58 12.52
C ARG A 533 -8.41 -24.73 12.78
N ASP A 534 -8.42 -23.99 13.87
CA ASP A 534 -9.52 -23.10 14.21
C ASP A 534 -9.65 -21.94 13.19
N VAL A 535 -8.55 -21.29 12.80
CA VAL A 535 -8.57 -20.30 11.69
C VAL A 535 -9.05 -20.93 10.38
N ALA A 536 -8.54 -22.12 10.05
CA ALA A 536 -8.92 -22.82 8.83
C ALA A 536 -10.42 -23.15 8.80
N ARG A 537 -10.97 -23.63 9.92
CA ARG A 537 -12.39 -23.99 10.05
C ARG A 537 -13.30 -22.78 10.03
N ARG A 538 -12.96 -21.72 10.79
CA ARG A 538 -13.81 -20.54 10.95
C ARG A 538 -13.81 -19.60 9.75
N TRP A 539 -12.66 -19.46 9.07
CA TRP A 539 -12.47 -18.39 8.09
C TRP A 539 -12.07 -18.91 6.71
N LEU A 540 -11.05 -19.77 6.63
CA LEU A 540 -10.52 -20.18 5.33
C LEU A 540 -11.50 -21.10 4.58
N ALA A 541 -11.93 -22.21 5.20
CA ALA A 541 -12.77 -23.19 4.52
C ALA A 541 -14.14 -22.60 4.07
N PRO A 542 -14.85 -21.79 4.88
CA PRO A 542 -16.05 -21.10 4.41
C PRO A 542 -15.77 -20.15 3.23
N ALA A 543 -14.65 -19.43 3.25
CA ALA A 543 -14.28 -18.55 2.14
C ALA A 543 -13.94 -19.31 0.86
N LEU A 544 -13.31 -20.50 0.97
CA LEU A 544 -13.12 -21.40 -0.18
C LEU A 544 -14.45 -21.94 -0.72
N ALA A 545 -15.49 -21.98 0.09
CA ALA A 545 -16.87 -22.29 -0.31
C ALA A 545 -17.69 -21.06 -0.74
N GLY A 546 -17.06 -19.88 -0.85
CA GLY A 546 -17.69 -18.65 -1.33
C GLY A 546 -18.36 -17.79 -0.25
N THR A 547 -18.11 -18.05 1.03
CA THR A 547 -18.66 -17.27 2.15
C THR A 547 -17.56 -16.49 2.86
N ASN A 548 -17.51 -15.17 2.64
CA ASN A 548 -16.58 -14.27 3.31
C ASN A 548 -17.25 -13.55 4.49
N PRO A 549 -16.54 -13.29 5.61
CA PRO A 549 -17.06 -12.44 6.67
C PRO A 549 -17.08 -10.96 6.24
N HIS A 550 -18.02 -10.20 6.80
CA HIS A 550 -18.12 -8.76 6.61
C HIS A 550 -17.88 -8.01 7.93
N VAL A 551 -17.43 -6.76 7.82
CA VAL A 551 -17.40 -5.77 8.90
C VAL A 551 -18.02 -4.46 8.44
N ILE A 552 -18.74 -3.80 9.33
CA ILE A 552 -19.34 -2.49 9.14
C ILE A 552 -18.44 -1.45 9.81
N LEU A 553 -17.91 -0.52 9.00
CA LEU A 553 -17.08 0.59 9.45
C LEU A 553 -17.92 1.88 9.39
N GLU A 554 -18.23 2.43 10.56
CA GLU A 554 -19.00 3.67 10.69
C GLU A 554 -18.07 4.87 10.85
N THR A 555 -18.28 5.90 10.04
CA THR A 555 -17.51 7.16 10.13
C THR A 555 -18.43 8.37 10.28
N ASP A 556 -17.85 9.54 10.52
CA ASP A 556 -18.58 10.80 10.43
C ASP A 556 -19.09 11.13 9.01
N ARG A 557 -18.60 10.43 7.98
CA ARG A 557 -18.95 10.65 6.56
C ARG A 557 -19.92 9.61 5.99
N GLY A 558 -20.30 8.62 6.79
CA GLY A 558 -21.16 7.51 6.37
C GLY A 558 -20.55 6.17 6.72
N THR A 559 -21.21 5.11 6.24
CA THR A 559 -20.89 3.73 6.57
C THR A 559 -20.26 3.03 5.37
N LEU A 560 -19.21 2.25 5.63
CA LEU A 560 -18.60 1.35 4.67
C LEU A 560 -18.88 -0.10 5.11
N ASP A 561 -19.43 -0.91 4.21
CA ASP A 561 -19.48 -2.35 4.36
C ASP A 561 -18.22 -2.93 3.70
N ILE A 562 -17.45 -3.71 4.44
CA ILE A 562 -16.18 -4.29 4.01
C ILE A 562 -16.28 -5.81 4.06
N GLU A 563 -16.20 -6.44 2.88
CA GLU A 563 -16.03 -7.88 2.75
C GLU A 563 -14.56 -8.24 3.02
N LEU A 564 -14.30 -9.19 3.92
CA LEU A 564 -12.97 -9.66 4.29
C LEU A 564 -12.62 -10.95 3.53
N LEU A 565 -11.53 -10.92 2.77
CA LEU A 565 -11.13 -11.95 1.81
C LEU A 565 -10.31 -13.08 2.47
N ALA A 566 -10.98 -13.91 3.28
CA ALA A 566 -10.29 -14.96 4.06
C ALA A 566 -9.67 -16.07 3.19
N ALA A 567 -10.11 -16.25 1.95
CA ALA A 567 -9.44 -17.15 0.99
C ALA A 567 -8.08 -16.61 0.49
N GLU A 568 -7.81 -15.32 0.70
CA GLU A 568 -6.59 -14.65 0.26
C GLU A 568 -5.63 -14.40 1.42
N ALA A 569 -6.16 -13.95 2.56
CA ALA A 569 -5.38 -13.59 3.74
C ALA A 569 -6.03 -14.09 5.05
N PRO A 570 -6.15 -15.43 5.24
CA PRO A 570 -6.89 -16.02 6.36
C PRO A 570 -6.38 -15.61 7.75
N LEU A 571 -5.06 -15.53 7.95
CA LEU A 571 -4.49 -15.14 9.25
C LEU A 571 -4.71 -13.65 9.53
N THR A 572 -4.58 -12.82 8.50
CA THR A 572 -4.85 -11.38 8.58
C THR A 572 -6.31 -11.13 8.91
N VAL A 573 -7.25 -11.80 8.22
CA VAL A 573 -8.69 -11.68 8.51
C VAL A 573 -9.01 -12.13 9.92
N ALA A 574 -8.44 -13.24 10.39
CA ALA A 574 -8.65 -13.73 11.76
C ALA A 574 -8.20 -12.69 12.80
N VAL A 575 -7.04 -12.06 12.60
CA VAL A 575 -6.54 -11.00 13.50
C VAL A 575 -7.41 -9.75 13.44
N ILE A 576 -7.80 -9.28 12.25
CA ILE A 576 -8.63 -8.08 12.12
C ILE A 576 -9.98 -8.29 12.81
N ILE A 577 -10.62 -9.45 12.63
CA ILE A 577 -11.86 -9.78 13.33
C ILE A 577 -11.68 -9.80 14.85
N ASP A 578 -10.58 -10.37 15.36
CA ASP A 578 -10.27 -10.34 16.80
C ASP A 578 -10.11 -8.91 17.33
N LEU A 579 -9.38 -8.04 16.60
CA LEU A 579 -9.24 -6.62 16.95
C LEU A 579 -10.58 -5.87 16.91
N VAL A 580 -11.42 -6.12 15.90
CA VAL A 580 -12.78 -5.58 15.79
C VAL A 580 -13.64 -6.01 16.98
N ASN A 581 -13.63 -7.29 17.34
CA ASN A 581 -14.40 -7.80 18.48
C ASN A 581 -13.97 -7.17 19.81
N ARG A 582 -12.69 -6.78 19.94
CA ARG A 582 -12.13 -6.06 21.09
C ARG A 582 -12.37 -4.55 21.06
N ARG A 583 -13.11 -4.04 20.07
CA ARG A 583 -13.35 -2.61 19.85
C ARG A 583 -12.05 -1.79 19.68
N TYR A 584 -11.00 -2.42 19.16
CA TYR A 584 -9.66 -1.81 19.07
C TYR A 584 -9.63 -0.54 18.19
N PHE A 585 -10.49 -0.47 17.18
CA PHE A 585 -10.56 0.64 16.22
C PHE A 585 -11.59 1.72 16.61
N ASP A 586 -12.37 1.51 17.67
CA ASP A 586 -13.50 2.39 18.00
C ASP A 586 -12.98 3.75 18.48
N GLY A 587 -13.48 4.82 17.86
CA GLY A 587 -13.15 6.19 18.22
C GLY A 587 -11.80 6.71 17.69
N THR A 588 -11.04 5.92 16.91
CA THR A 588 -9.83 6.41 16.24
C THR A 588 -10.16 7.44 15.16
N ARG A 589 -9.14 7.99 14.53
CA ARG A 589 -9.27 9.00 13.49
C ARG A 589 -8.32 8.66 12.35
N TRP A 590 -8.78 8.88 11.13
CA TRP A 590 -7.96 8.73 9.93
C TRP A 590 -6.71 9.61 10.02
N HIS A 591 -5.60 9.02 10.45
CA HIS A 591 -4.37 9.75 10.72
C HIS A 591 -3.66 10.13 9.43
N ARG A 592 -3.91 9.40 8.33
CA ARG A 592 -3.32 9.65 7.02
C ARG A 592 -4.35 9.49 5.90
N VAL A 593 -4.51 10.55 5.11
CA VAL A 593 -5.31 10.55 3.88
C VAL A 593 -4.47 11.17 2.77
N VAL A 594 -4.25 10.42 1.69
CA VAL A 594 -3.52 10.90 0.51
C VAL A 594 -4.50 10.93 -0.67
N PRO A 595 -4.91 12.11 -1.14
CA PRO A 595 -5.89 12.24 -2.22
C PRO A 595 -5.53 11.44 -3.46
N ASN A 596 -6.50 10.71 -4.01
CA ASN A 596 -6.34 9.80 -5.16
C ASN A 596 -5.26 8.72 -4.96
N PHE A 597 -5.04 8.28 -3.72
CA PHE A 597 -4.18 7.16 -3.41
C PHE A 597 -4.82 6.25 -2.36
N VAL A 598 -4.78 6.62 -1.08
CA VAL A 598 -5.29 5.81 0.03
C VAL A 598 -5.76 6.67 1.21
N VAL A 599 -6.75 6.16 1.96
CA VAL A 599 -6.97 6.50 3.38
C VAL A 599 -6.34 5.40 4.23
N GLN A 600 -5.75 5.74 5.36
CA GLN A 600 -5.06 4.81 6.24
C GLN A 600 -5.36 5.10 7.72
N ASP A 601 -5.68 4.05 8.46
CA ASP A 601 -5.80 4.08 9.92
C ASP A 601 -5.49 2.71 10.55
N GLY A 602 -5.91 2.48 11.80
CA GLY A 602 -5.60 1.29 12.60
C GLY A 602 -4.40 1.50 13.52
N ASP A 603 -3.95 2.75 13.69
CA ASP A 603 -2.95 3.14 14.66
C ASP A 603 -3.63 3.68 15.94
N PRO A 604 -3.47 3.01 17.10
CA PRO A 604 -4.08 3.46 18.36
C PRO A 604 -3.54 4.81 18.85
N ARG A 605 -2.36 5.25 18.38
CA ARG A 605 -1.76 6.53 18.77
C ARG A 605 -2.19 7.69 17.88
N GLY A 606 -2.58 7.39 16.64
CA GLY A 606 -3.09 8.34 15.65
C GLY A 606 -2.02 9.24 15.03
N ASP A 607 -0.73 8.93 15.20
CA ASP A 607 0.41 9.66 14.64
C ASP A 607 1.19 8.85 13.57
N GLY A 608 0.70 7.65 13.24
CA GLY A 608 1.32 6.67 12.36
C GLY A 608 2.31 5.75 13.08
N TRP A 609 2.63 6.02 14.35
CA TRP A 609 3.50 5.20 15.18
C TRP A 609 2.65 4.36 16.12
N GLY A 610 2.48 3.06 15.83
CA GLY A 610 1.75 2.20 16.75
C GLY A 610 1.22 0.93 16.09
N GLY A 611 0.80 -0.01 16.93
CA GLY A 611 0.34 -1.31 16.50
C GLY A 611 -0.18 -2.13 17.67
N PRO A 612 -0.61 -3.38 17.41
CA PRO A 612 -1.33 -4.19 18.39
C PRO A 612 -0.39 -4.95 19.34
N GLY A 613 0.90 -4.60 19.40
CA GLY A 613 1.91 -5.30 20.21
C GLY A 613 2.48 -6.58 19.58
N PHE A 614 2.09 -6.91 18.35
CA PHE A 614 2.62 -8.05 17.61
C PHE A 614 2.64 -7.78 16.10
N ALA A 615 3.40 -8.59 15.37
CA ALA A 615 3.47 -8.55 13.90
C ALA A 615 2.82 -9.79 13.26
N ILE A 616 2.21 -9.57 12.09
CA ILE A 616 1.60 -10.57 11.21
C ILE A 616 2.47 -10.69 9.96
N ARG A 617 2.68 -11.92 9.51
CA ARG A 617 3.44 -12.20 8.29
C ARG A 617 2.60 -11.85 7.06
N ASP A 618 3.26 -11.45 5.98
CA ASP A 618 2.57 -11.03 4.77
C ASP A 618 1.88 -12.23 4.10
N GLU A 619 0.61 -12.07 3.77
CA GLU A 619 -0.19 -13.03 2.99
C GLU A 619 -0.36 -12.49 1.57
N ILE A 620 0.77 -12.19 0.91
CA ILE A 620 0.83 -11.67 -0.45
C ILE A 620 0.01 -12.58 -1.38
N ASN A 621 -0.89 -11.98 -2.17
CA ASN A 621 -1.89 -12.70 -2.96
C ASN A 621 -2.06 -12.08 -4.37
N PRO A 622 -2.66 -12.80 -5.33
CA PRO A 622 -2.78 -12.36 -6.73
C PRO A 622 -3.91 -11.34 -6.96
N VAL A 623 -4.67 -10.95 -5.93
CA VAL A 623 -5.70 -9.92 -6.05
C VAL A 623 -5.04 -8.58 -6.39
N ARG A 624 -5.76 -7.76 -7.16
CA ARG A 624 -5.28 -6.47 -7.66
C ARG A 624 -5.91 -5.33 -6.87
N TYR A 625 -5.13 -4.28 -6.62
CA TYR A 625 -5.61 -3.07 -5.94
C TYR A 625 -6.46 -2.23 -6.90
N GLU A 626 -7.77 -2.34 -6.74
CA GLU A 626 -8.78 -1.51 -7.40
C GLU A 626 -9.26 -0.41 -6.45
N THR A 627 -10.24 0.40 -6.83
CA THR A 627 -10.92 1.31 -5.88
C THR A 627 -11.61 0.51 -4.77
N GLY A 628 -11.41 0.91 -3.51
CA GLY A 628 -12.04 0.28 -2.35
C GLY A 628 -11.35 -0.99 -1.85
N THR A 629 -10.22 -1.39 -2.43
CA THR A 629 -9.42 -2.52 -1.92
C THR A 629 -8.78 -2.18 -0.58
N VAL A 630 -8.86 -3.09 0.38
CA VAL A 630 -8.30 -2.95 1.73
C VAL A 630 -6.98 -3.73 1.83
N GLY A 631 -5.90 -3.01 2.10
CA GLY A 631 -4.55 -3.55 2.22
C GLY A 631 -3.96 -3.37 3.63
N MET A 632 -3.04 -4.25 4.01
CA MET A 632 -2.29 -4.15 5.26
C MET A 632 -1.19 -3.09 5.12
N ALA A 633 -1.12 -2.12 6.02
CA ALA A 633 -0.01 -1.17 6.08
C ALA A 633 1.21 -1.84 6.73
N LEU A 634 2.40 -1.57 6.19
CA LEU A 634 3.64 -2.25 6.57
C LEU A 634 4.75 -1.22 6.80
N SER A 635 5.57 -1.43 7.84
CA SER A 635 6.87 -0.76 8.06
C SER A 635 8.04 -1.51 7.40
N GLY A 636 7.72 -2.56 6.64
CA GLY A 636 8.66 -3.45 5.95
C GLY A 636 8.06 -4.85 5.75
N PRO A 637 8.74 -5.77 5.05
CA PRO A 637 8.20 -7.11 4.85
C PRO A 637 7.88 -7.82 6.17
N ASN A 638 6.69 -8.42 6.24
CA ASN A 638 6.17 -9.22 7.34
C ASN A 638 5.99 -8.42 8.67
N THR A 639 5.69 -7.13 8.56
CA THR A 639 5.45 -6.21 9.69
C THR A 639 3.97 -5.82 9.87
N GLY A 640 3.04 -6.55 9.25
CA GLY A 640 1.62 -6.26 9.35
C GLY A 640 1.14 -6.28 10.80
N GLY A 641 0.05 -5.61 11.11
CA GLY A 641 -0.46 -5.51 12.47
C GLY A 641 -1.92 -5.08 12.47
N SER A 642 -2.20 -3.92 13.04
CA SER A 642 -3.54 -3.33 13.07
C SER A 642 -3.76 -2.26 12.02
N GLN A 643 -2.69 -1.67 11.47
CA GLN A 643 -2.80 -0.58 10.51
C GLN A 643 -3.19 -1.10 9.12
N TYR A 644 -4.19 -0.48 8.50
CA TYR A 644 -4.69 -0.82 7.18
C TYR A 644 -4.91 0.43 6.34
N PHE A 645 -5.01 0.24 5.02
CA PHE A 645 -5.37 1.31 4.10
C PHE A 645 -6.45 0.87 3.13
N ILE A 646 -7.24 1.83 2.62
CA ILE A 646 -8.26 1.64 1.59
C ILE A 646 -7.92 2.51 0.39
N THR A 647 -7.86 1.92 -0.80
CA THR A 647 -7.47 2.61 -2.05
C THR A 647 -8.58 3.48 -2.63
N HIS A 648 -8.26 4.72 -3.01
CA HIS A 648 -9.21 5.63 -3.69
C HIS A 648 -9.34 5.33 -5.18
N SER A 649 -8.32 4.72 -5.77
CA SER A 649 -8.24 4.39 -7.18
C SER A 649 -7.33 3.18 -7.37
N ALA A 650 -7.34 2.57 -8.56
CA ALA A 650 -6.49 1.43 -8.86
C ALA A 650 -4.99 1.76 -8.63
N GLN A 651 -4.27 0.85 -7.95
CA GLN A 651 -2.85 1.00 -7.63
C GLN A 651 -2.01 -0.21 -8.07
N PRO A 652 -1.78 -0.41 -9.39
CA PRO A 652 -1.05 -1.60 -9.89
C PRO A 652 0.37 -1.77 -9.32
N HIS A 653 0.97 -0.68 -8.84
CA HIS A 653 2.30 -0.70 -8.23
C HIS A 653 2.32 -1.28 -6.81
N LEU A 654 1.17 -1.58 -6.20
CA LEU A 654 1.05 -2.26 -4.92
C LEU A 654 0.77 -3.78 -5.09
N ASP A 655 0.34 -4.20 -6.29
CA ASP A 655 -0.06 -5.58 -6.59
C ASP A 655 1.07 -6.57 -6.33
N GLY A 656 0.76 -7.61 -5.56
CA GLY A 656 1.71 -8.65 -5.19
C GLY A 656 2.90 -8.16 -4.36
N ILE A 657 2.76 -7.01 -3.67
CA ILE A 657 3.73 -6.44 -2.73
C ILE A 657 3.13 -6.27 -1.33
N TYR A 658 1.84 -5.94 -1.23
CA TYR A 658 1.12 -5.78 0.04
C TYR A 658 -0.02 -6.80 0.15
N THR A 659 -0.31 -7.28 1.37
CA THR A 659 -1.45 -8.16 1.66
C THR A 659 -2.76 -7.44 1.43
N ILE A 660 -3.56 -7.92 0.47
CA ILE A 660 -4.98 -7.55 0.35
C ILE A 660 -5.79 -8.50 1.22
N PHE A 661 -6.62 -7.97 2.12
CA PHE A 661 -7.44 -8.78 3.02
C PHE A 661 -8.92 -8.37 3.04
N GLY A 662 -9.32 -7.35 2.28
CA GLY A 662 -10.72 -6.95 2.18
C GLY A 662 -11.02 -6.06 0.98
N ARG A 663 -12.31 -5.76 0.78
CA ARG A 663 -12.80 -4.78 -0.19
C ARG A 663 -14.08 -4.12 0.29
N VAL A 664 -14.23 -2.84 0.01
CA VAL A 664 -15.49 -2.11 0.20
C VAL A 664 -16.53 -2.63 -0.78
N VAL A 665 -17.73 -2.93 -0.29
CA VAL A 665 -18.88 -3.30 -1.11
C VAL A 665 -19.86 -2.13 -1.26
N GLY A 666 -20.83 -2.23 -2.18
CA GLY A 666 -21.82 -1.17 -2.44
C GLY A 666 -21.47 -0.20 -3.58
N GLY A 667 -20.38 -0.45 -4.31
CA GLY A 667 -20.04 0.27 -5.55
C GLY A 667 -19.92 1.77 -5.37
N ALA A 668 -20.73 2.54 -6.12
CA ALA A 668 -20.69 4.00 -6.11
C ALA A 668 -20.99 4.62 -4.73
N SER A 669 -21.83 3.97 -3.90
CA SER A 669 -22.16 4.46 -2.56
C SER A 669 -20.96 4.39 -1.62
N GLY A 670 -20.27 3.24 -1.57
CA GLY A 670 -19.04 3.06 -0.80
C GLY A 670 -17.91 3.98 -1.30
N ALA A 671 -17.77 4.13 -2.62
CA ALA A 671 -16.81 5.06 -3.21
C ALA A 671 -17.08 6.52 -2.84
N ALA A 672 -18.35 6.94 -2.78
CA ALA A 672 -18.72 8.30 -2.38
C ALA A 672 -18.38 8.57 -0.90
N VAL A 673 -18.64 7.61 0.00
CA VAL A 673 -18.25 7.72 1.42
C VAL A 673 -16.72 7.78 1.53
N LEU A 674 -16.01 6.88 0.85
CA LEU A 674 -14.54 6.83 0.86
C LEU A 674 -13.91 8.15 0.40
N ASN A 675 -14.40 8.73 -0.70
CA ASN A 675 -13.89 10.00 -1.22
C ASN A 675 -14.22 11.21 -0.33
N ALA A 676 -15.24 11.11 0.52
CA ALA A 676 -15.60 12.16 1.47
C ALA A 676 -14.74 12.16 2.75
N ILE A 677 -13.98 11.10 3.00
CA ILE A 677 -13.12 10.99 4.19
C ILE A 677 -11.95 11.97 4.10
N GLY A 678 -11.87 12.88 5.05
CA GLY A 678 -10.72 13.76 5.29
C GLY A 678 -9.85 13.27 6.46
N GLN A 679 -8.58 13.66 6.45
CA GLN A 679 -7.68 13.41 7.58
C GLN A 679 -8.28 14.02 8.87
N GLY A 680 -8.26 13.25 9.95
CA GLY A 680 -8.82 13.64 11.25
C GLY A 680 -10.31 13.36 11.43
N ASP A 681 -11.04 12.96 10.38
CA ASP A 681 -12.42 12.45 10.51
C ASP A 681 -12.42 11.20 11.41
N ARG A 682 -13.49 11.02 12.19
CA ARG A 682 -13.57 9.95 13.20
C ARG A 682 -14.07 8.64 12.60
N ILE A 683 -13.43 7.55 13.01
CA ILE A 683 -13.99 6.20 12.94
C ILE A 683 -14.83 6.02 14.21
N ARG A 684 -16.15 5.96 14.05
CA ARG A 684 -17.09 5.84 15.18
C ARG A 684 -17.01 4.46 15.79
N SER A 685 -17.15 3.44 14.96
CA SER A 685 -17.02 2.04 15.35
C SER A 685 -16.64 1.17 14.15
N ILE A 686 -16.05 0.01 14.44
CA ILE A 686 -16.00 -1.11 13.50
C ILE A 686 -16.63 -2.31 14.19
N HIS A 687 -17.61 -2.94 13.56
CA HIS A 687 -18.34 -4.08 14.13
C HIS A 687 -18.77 -5.09 13.07
N ARG A 688 -19.33 -6.21 13.50
CA ARG A 688 -19.81 -7.30 12.64
C ARG A 688 -21.31 -7.48 12.74
#